data_AF-A0A3D2ISZ6-F1
#
_entry.id   AF-A0A3D2ISZ6-F1
#
_cell.length_a   1.000
_cell.length_b   1.000
_cell.length_c   1.000
_cell.angle_alpha   90.00
_cell.angle_beta   90.00
_cell.angle_gamma   90.00
#
_symmetry.space_group_name_H-M   'P 1'
#
loop_
_entity.id
_entity.type
_entity.pdbx_description
1 polymer ?
#
loop_
_entity_poly.entity_id
_entity_poly.type
_entity_poly.pdbx_seq_one_letter_code
_entity_poly.pdbx_strand_id
1 'polypeptide(L)'
;MDIKDLCKKPECSNIEYKSSWYWNFNDPQAKNIDKTRLWGEFIKDFLALTNANLDCFDETRYMIIGFNESTKLFEDSNIGESDLISLKKDINAKLCNAITDFSEIKYSIELEIIEGKNILIFKIEQPYRLYYLNKDIQTNTLNYRKNTVLYRGDDGNSTGCNENVGVMPQPQIKELEGKIKKKYGSNFTSIEAYKPTTIYNTVLSYLDKNKTFTMSKDFPILSNDSKKYFELYELENFMNGDKIYIAFIGSTSLKGSLENLYNTFLKTTKPSTKLLLLINKPSDSSPERRISYVKSVYKSIFKNDGNIEFIDEFGKKYLYQEYLEPMLFSQYYQNTKFFIENYSSKVGSNEKQIVASRLVKKWFNSDNSPLIVLTGPGGVGKTTIVRNFLNTNLKMSEDQYVLFLDSSVLLDQLKTDSVSTIYDLYKASISDTGLFTEELFKLSVDNGSFVIILDGLDEIISGVNIEFQLQSFLKNIFDSYCFNLVKTKIIITCRDYIWEEAFNQINEEFRIENVEIQPFNKHQTEQFFKSRFKNDISLQKKSMNLVQKLMDQSNENYYSPFMLDTISNLVSNETKDEDIENIFDIKNEEAKELGLIKNNMLDYLIYAVCKREVKKIGISFIEQMKILCKLSTINKTISKTDFILIVQDFIAETNDTTISLLLNHAFIDYANDKLINIRYDFLKDFFLKISIAQMFSNENIADIQLLDLLVSRVSYLNNFSLDIGKRLYKTDVEDIVVSTLINSENINDLINLSNEVSIKNKYYEYISNIFILYLGILKSKNKLNTQKDLDKALLDIFSNNKGEVSKLYLYNIRELKINPKLVFDFSNLTIKDCYIYDYYGLVNCIFDETTLFESGVIKIPPSKKTSSQLKKTHLSKKVLLLDNTSEIIDSIDSPSHISDDRSMKSLKSLIKLFHSNGNFKPRKSVEIRKKKGGYLVDRMLSSGIIQTNRNSKLNQEEFEINPELQVILFQFLDSGVTTPEIYEIIRDL
;
A
#
# COMPACT_ATOMS: atom_id res chain seq x y z
N MET A 1 4.33 -31.69 38.88
CA MET A 1 4.81 -30.46 39.56
C MET A 1 3.75 -30.13 40.59
N ASP A 2 4.12 -29.87 41.83
CA ASP A 2 3.15 -29.52 42.88
C ASP A 2 2.48 -28.18 42.52
N ILE A 3 1.16 -28.07 42.63
CA ILE A 3 0.41 -26.84 42.34
C ILE A 3 0.85 -25.71 43.27
N LYS A 4 1.21 -26.02 44.51
CA LYS A 4 1.77 -25.03 45.43
C LYS A 4 3.10 -24.45 44.94
N ASP A 5 3.87 -25.21 44.16
CA ASP A 5 5.08 -24.73 43.53
C ASP A 5 4.81 -23.94 42.25
N LEU A 6 3.76 -24.29 41.49
CA LEU A 6 3.29 -23.50 40.35
C LEU A 6 2.80 -22.12 40.79
N CYS A 7 1.94 -22.05 41.83
CA CYS A 7 1.38 -20.82 42.37
C CYS A 7 2.40 -19.83 42.98
N LYS A 8 3.67 -20.25 43.15
CA LYS A 8 4.78 -19.34 43.52
C LYS A 8 5.22 -18.45 42.35
N LYS A 9 4.96 -18.86 41.11
CA LYS A 9 5.28 -18.08 39.90
C LYS A 9 4.19 -17.05 39.62
N PRO A 10 4.52 -15.83 39.17
CA PRO A 10 3.53 -14.89 38.66
C PRO A 10 2.85 -15.44 37.40
N GLU A 11 1.71 -14.87 37.03
CA GLU A 11 1.13 -15.09 35.70
C GLU A 11 2.17 -14.82 34.62
N CYS A 12 2.11 -15.62 33.56
CA CYS A 12 3.00 -15.48 32.43
C CYS A 12 2.38 -16.14 31.20
N SER A 13 3.19 -16.36 30.17
CA SER A 13 2.69 -16.82 28.88
C SER A 13 2.25 -18.29 28.86
N ASN A 14 2.62 -19.09 29.86
CA ASN A 14 2.13 -20.47 30.05
C ASN A 14 1.37 -20.69 31.36
N ILE A 15 1.08 -19.65 32.14
CA ILE A 15 0.31 -19.76 33.40
C ILE A 15 -0.74 -18.65 33.48
N GLU A 16 -2.00 -19.06 33.70
CA GLU A 16 -3.16 -18.19 33.94
C GLU A 16 -3.78 -18.52 35.30
N TYR A 17 -4.06 -17.50 36.11
CA TYR A 17 -4.75 -17.59 37.40
C TYR A 17 -6.10 -16.88 37.35
N LYS A 18 -7.15 -17.57 37.80
CA LYS A 18 -8.43 -16.94 38.13
C LYS A 18 -8.78 -17.24 39.58
N SER A 19 -9.29 -16.24 40.29
CA SER A 19 -9.73 -16.43 41.68
C SER A 19 -10.96 -17.33 41.79
N SER A 20 -11.85 -17.32 40.79
CA SER A 20 -13.04 -18.19 40.74
C SER A 20 -13.47 -18.45 39.29
N TRP A 21 -14.38 -19.42 39.10
CA TRP A 21 -14.99 -19.64 37.78
C TRP A 21 -15.79 -18.42 37.31
N TYR A 22 -15.93 -18.25 35.99
CA TYR A 22 -16.57 -17.10 35.34
C TYR A 22 -18.04 -16.82 35.79
N TRP A 23 -18.69 -17.75 36.48
CA TRP A 23 -19.97 -17.57 37.16
C TRP A 23 -20.11 -18.50 38.36
N ASN A 24 -21.00 -18.20 39.29
CA ASN A 24 -21.26 -19.04 40.46
C ASN A 24 -22.34 -20.10 40.15
N PHE A 25 -22.05 -21.39 40.39
CA PHE A 25 -23.00 -22.50 40.20
C PHE A 25 -24.10 -22.54 41.28
N ASN A 26 -23.83 -21.98 42.46
CA ASN A 26 -24.73 -21.97 43.60
C ASN A 26 -25.68 -20.75 43.61
N ASP A 27 -25.55 -19.83 42.65
CA ASP A 27 -26.43 -18.67 42.52
C ASP A 27 -27.70 -19.04 41.73
N PRO A 28 -28.91 -18.97 42.34
CA PRO A 28 -30.17 -19.26 41.66
C PRO A 28 -30.42 -18.36 40.43
N GLN A 29 -29.86 -17.15 40.39
CA GLN A 29 -29.98 -16.23 39.26
C GLN A 29 -29.07 -16.60 38.08
N ALA A 30 -28.01 -17.39 38.30
CA ALA A 30 -27.06 -17.80 37.27
C ALA A 30 -27.66 -18.75 36.20
N LYS A 31 -28.87 -19.29 36.41
CA LYS A 31 -29.60 -20.08 35.40
C LYS A 31 -30.26 -19.22 34.30
N ASN A 32 -30.56 -17.95 34.58
CA ASN A 32 -31.28 -17.05 33.67
C ASN A 32 -30.40 -15.96 33.02
N ILE A 33 -29.10 -15.92 33.32
CA ILE A 33 -28.15 -14.96 32.75
C ILE A 33 -27.68 -15.47 31.38
N ASP A 34 -27.66 -14.59 30.37
CA ASP A 34 -27.01 -14.87 29.10
C ASP A 34 -25.49 -15.03 29.31
N LYS A 35 -25.02 -16.27 29.24
CA LYS A 35 -23.62 -16.63 29.47
C LYS A 35 -22.73 -16.41 28.24
N THR A 36 -23.24 -15.83 27.15
CA THR A 36 -22.50 -15.71 25.88
C THR A 36 -21.17 -14.98 26.07
N ARG A 37 -21.15 -13.84 26.79
CA ARG A 37 -19.92 -13.08 27.05
C ARG A 37 -18.94 -13.79 27.98
N LEU A 38 -19.46 -14.48 29.00
CA LEU A 38 -18.65 -15.24 29.95
C LEU A 38 -17.98 -16.44 29.28
N TRP A 39 -18.69 -17.12 28.38
CA TRP A 39 -18.10 -18.15 27.52
C TRP A 39 -17.06 -17.56 26.57
N GLY A 40 -17.31 -16.37 26.01
CA GLY A 40 -16.33 -15.66 25.19
C GLY A 40 -15.04 -15.35 25.95
N GLU A 41 -15.14 -14.92 27.21
CA GLU A 41 -13.98 -14.66 28.08
C GLU A 41 -13.16 -15.95 28.32
N PHE A 42 -13.83 -17.06 28.66
CA PHE A 42 -13.17 -18.36 28.83
C PHE A 42 -12.50 -18.86 27.54
N ILE A 43 -13.19 -18.78 26.39
CA ILE A 43 -12.63 -19.20 25.09
C ILE A 43 -11.39 -18.37 24.76
N LYS A 44 -11.46 -17.05 25.00
CA LYS A 44 -10.36 -16.11 24.78
C LYS A 44 -9.14 -16.48 25.63
N ASP A 45 -9.31 -16.67 26.93
CA ASP A 45 -8.22 -17.04 27.86
C ASP A 45 -7.62 -18.42 27.49
N PHE A 46 -8.47 -19.42 27.23
CA PHE A 46 -8.04 -20.78 26.87
C PHE A 46 -7.25 -20.81 25.55
N LEU A 47 -7.74 -20.14 24.50
CA LEU A 47 -7.08 -20.11 23.20
C LEU A 47 -5.74 -19.38 23.27
N ALA A 48 -5.71 -18.23 23.95
CA ALA A 48 -4.48 -17.45 24.12
C ALA A 48 -3.40 -18.24 24.86
N LEU A 49 -3.78 -18.94 25.93
CA LEU A 49 -2.88 -19.81 26.69
C LEU A 49 -2.44 -21.04 25.87
N THR A 50 -3.33 -21.62 25.06
CA THR A 50 -3.00 -22.75 24.18
C THR A 50 -1.87 -22.39 23.21
N ASN A 51 -2.00 -21.25 22.53
CA ASN A 51 -0.95 -20.78 21.62
C ASN A 51 0.30 -20.33 22.38
N ALA A 52 0.13 -19.64 23.52
CA ALA A 52 1.20 -19.02 24.31
C ALA A 52 2.10 -18.08 23.49
N ASN A 53 3.14 -17.52 24.12
CA ASN A 53 4.12 -16.69 23.43
C ASN A 53 5.34 -17.52 22.97
N LEU A 54 6.29 -16.84 22.32
CA LEU A 54 7.47 -17.47 21.76
C LEU A 54 8.48 -17.99 22.82
N ASP A 55 8.47 -17.38 24.00
CA ASP A 55 9.41 -17.66 25.10
C ASP A 55 9.05 -18.95 25.82
N CYS A 56 7.76 -19.27 25.93
CA CYS A 56 7.25 -20.48 26.57
C CYS A 56 7.03 -21.65 25.58
N PHE A 57 7.72 -21.64 24.43
CA PHE A 57 7.65 -22.75 23.49
C PHE A 57 8.17 -24.04 24.13
N ASP A 58 7.43 -25.13 23.94
CA ASP A 58 7.68 -26.45 24.52
C ASP A 58 7.42 -26.58 26.03
N GLU A 59 6.83 -25.57 26.66
CA GLU A 59 6.41 -25.65 28.06
C GLU A 59 4.97 -26.18 28.18
N THR A 60 4.66 -26.89 29.26
CA THR A 60 3.26 -27.21 29.58
C THR A 60 2.55 -25.94 30.06
N ARG A 61 1.30 -25.72 29.62
CA ARG A 61 0.52 -24.56 30.07
C ARG A 61 -0.51 -24.94 31.12
N TYR A 62 -0.74 -24.04 32.06
CA TYR A 62 -1.62 -24.24 33.20
C TYR A 62 -2.61 -23.08 33.32
N MET A 63 -3.90 -23.40 33.40
CA MET A 63 -4.92 -22.44 33.85
C MET A 63 -5.47 -22.94 35.18
N ILE A 64 -5.25 -22.16 36.24
CA ILE A 64 -5.58 -22.52 37.62
C ILE A 64 -6.69 -21.59 38.10
N ILE A 65 -7.84 -22.17 38.40
CA ILE A 65 -9.05 -21.47 38.84
C ILE A 65 -9.29 -21.81 40.31
N GLY A 66 -9.37 -20.79 41.17
CA GLY A 66 -9.33 -20.91 42.62
C GLY A 66 -8.06 -20.32 43.25
N PHE A 67 -7.28 -19.52 42.51
CA PHE A 67 -6.10 -18.84 43.06
C PHE A 67 -6.13 -17.35 42.71
N ASN A 68 -6.06 -16.51 43.73
CA ASN A 68 -6.05 -15.06 43.57
C ASN A 68 -4.62 -14.56 43.56
N GLU A 69 -4.14 -14.14 42.40
CA GLU A 69 -2.75 -13.74 42.24
C GLU A 69 -2.36 -12.53 43.10
N SER A 70 -3.24 -11.53 43.21
CA SER A 70 -2.94 -10.28 43.93
C SER A 70 -2.80 -10.52 45.43
N THR A 71 -3.58 -11.44 45.99
CA THR A 71 -3.52 -11.78 47.42
C THR A 71 -2.63 -12.99 47.72
N LYS A 72 -2.25 -13.77 46.69
CA LYS A 72 -1.52 -15.05 46.78
C LYS A 72 -2.23 -16.08 47.67
N LEU A 73 -3.57 -16.04 47.72
CA LEU A 73 -4.41 -16.95 48.51
C LEU A 73 -5.24 -17.88 47.61
N PHE A 74 -5.49 -19.10 48.10
CA PHE A 74 -6.43 -20.01 47.48
C PHE A 74 -7.87 -19.62 47.83
N GLU A 75 -8.71 -19.51 46.81
CA GLU A 75 -10.15 -19.26 46.89
C GLU A 75 -10.91 -20.48 46.36
N ASP A 76 -12.18 -20.63 46.75
CA ASP A 76 -12.98 -21.72 46.19
C ASP A 76 -13.32 -21.42 44.72
N SER A 77 -13.02 -22.35 43.82
CA SER A 77 -13.42 -22.23 42.41
C SER A 77 -14.95 -22.19 42.21
N ASN A 78 -15.72 -22.53 43.24
CA ASN A 78 -17.18 -22.69 43.25
C ASN A 78 -17.66 -23.83 42.34
N ILE A 79 -16.84 -24.87 42.17
CA ILE A 79 -17.14 -26.06 41.36
C ILE A 79 -16.98 -27.31 42.23
N GLY A 80 -18.07 -28.05 42.43
CA GLY A 80 -18.04 -29.37 43.06
C GLY A 80 -17.79 -30.50 42.05
N GLU A 81 -17.53 -31.71 42.55
CA GLU A 81 -17.31 -32.91 41.71
C GLU A 81 -18.50 -33.21 40.78
N SER A 82 -19.73 -33.02 41.25
CA SER A 82 -20.94 -33.23 40.45
C SER A 82 -21.09 -32.20 39.32
N ASP A 83 -20.71 -30.95 39.56
CA ASP A 83 -20.80 -29.87 38.57
C ASP A 83 -19.74 -30.06 37.47
N LEU A 84 -18.56 -30.55 37.86
CA LEU A 84 -17.43 -30.78 36.97
C LEU A 84 -17.78 -31.71 35.79
N ILE A 85 -18.57 -32.77 36.03
CA ILE A 85 -18.96 -33.71 34.98
C ILE A 85 -19.78 -33.01 33.89
N SER A 86 -20.76 -32.20 34.29
CA SER A 86 -21.59 -31.43 33.37
C SER A 86 -20.79 -30.33 32.67
N LEU A 87 -19.93 -29.63 33.41
CA LEU A 87 -19.10 -28.55 32.91
C LEU A 87 -18.07 -29.04 31.88
N LYS A 88 -17.47 -30.22 32.08
CA LYS A 88 -16.55 -30.85 31.11
C LYS A 88 -17.22 -31.04 29.74
N LYS A 89 -18.50 -31.43 29.72
CA LYS A 89 -19.26 -31.60 28.47
C LYS A 89 -19.52 -30.26 27.79
N ASP A 90 -19.90 -29.25 28.55
CA ASP A 90 -20.18 -27.91 28.04
C ASP A 90 -18.91 -27.22 27.52
N ILE A 91 -17.79 -27.31 28.25
CA ILE A 91 -16.48 -26.82 27.83
C ILE A 91 -16.10 -27.42 26.47
N ASN A 92 -16.17 -28.75 26.34
CA ASN A 92 -15.85 -29.42 25.09
C ASN A 92 -16.73 -28.92 23.94
N ALA A 93 -18.04 -28.83 24.14
CA ALA A 93 -18.97 -28.36 23.11
C ALA A 93 -18.69 -26.91 22.69
N LYS A 94 -18.37 -26.02 23.66
CA LYS A 94 -18.09 -24.60 23.39
C LYS A 94 -16.76 -24.40 22.70
N LEU A 95 -15.71 -25.07 23.14
CA LEU A 95 -14.38 -24.98 22.53
C LEU A 95 -14.37 -25.62 21.12
N CYS A 96 -15.01 -26.78 20.92
CA CYS A 96 -15.17 -27.39 19.59
C CYS A 96 -15.84 -26.44 18.58
N ASN A 97 -16.80 -25.65 19.03
CA ASN A 97 -17.54 -24.72 18.19
C ASN A 97 -16.75 -23.42 17.93
N ALA A 98 -15.91 -22.99 18.87
CA ALA A 98 -15.23 -21.69 18.80
C ALA A 98 -13.79 -21.75 18.29
N ILE A 99 -13.08 -22.87 18.44
CA ILE A 99 -11.67 -23.03 18.11
C ILE A 99 -11.51 -24.02 16.96
N THR A 100 -10.64 -23.70 16.01
CA THR A 100 -10.26 -24.60 14.90
C THR A 100 -9.75 -25.94 15.41
N ASP A 101 -10.26 -27.05 14.87
CA ASP A 101 -9.72 -28.40 15.09
C ASP A 101 -9.40 -28.75 16.55
N PHE A 102 -10.25 -28.26 17.46
CA PHE A 102 -10.08 -28.38 18.90
C PHE A 102 -9.81 -29.82 19.38
N SER A 103 -10.33 -30.83 18.69
CA SER A 103 -10.11 -32.25 18.99
C SER A 103 -8.63 -32.67 19.02
N GLU A 104 -7.74 -31.85 18.47
CA GLU A 104 -6.30 -32.08 18.43
C GLU A 104 -5.54 -31.44 19.60
N ILE A 105 -6.20 -30.56 20.36
CA ILE A 105 -5.63 -29.96 21.56
C ILE A 105 -5.66 -31.01 22.67
N LYS A 106 -4.48 -31.43 23.12
CA LYS A 106 -4.34 -32.33 24.26
C LYS A 106 -4.37 -31.52 25.55
N TYR A 107 -5.43 -31.72 26.33
CA TYR A 107 -5.57 -31.10 27.64
C TYR A 107 -6.25 -32.02 28.65
N SER A 108 -5.96 -31.84 29.94
CA SER A 108 -6.67 -32.47 31.06
C SER A 108 -7.32 -31.40 31.95
N ILE A 109 -8.41 -31.80 32.62
CA ILE A 109 -9.08 -30.98 33.65
C ILE A 109 -9.15 -31.81 34.93
N GLU A 110 -8.51 -31.30 35.97
CA GLU A 110 -8.37 -31.91 37.30
C GLU A 110 -8.98 -30.99 38.35
N LEU A 111 -9.58 -31.57 39.39
CA LEU A 111 -10.10 -30.86 40.55
C LEU A 111 -9.32 -31.33 41.78
N GLU A 112 -8.67 -30.40 42.47
CA GLU A 112 -7.89 -30.70 43.66
C GLU A 112 -8.40 -29.92 44.86
N ILE A 113 -8.27 -30.50 46.06
CA ILE A 113 -8.63 -29.84 47.31
C ILE A 113 -7.34 -29.32 47.95
N ILE A 114 -7.19 -28.00 47.96
CA ILE A 114 -6.04 -27.31 48.57
C ILE A 114 -6.58 -26.41 49.68
N GLU A 115 -6.08 -26.59 50.90
CA GLU A 115 -6.50 -25.78 52.07
C GLU A 115 -8.03 -25.80 52.31
N GLY A 116 -8.68 -26.93 51.96
CA GLY A 116 -10.13 -27.10 52.08
C GLY A 116 -10.95 -26.37 51.01
N LYS A 117 -10.31 -25.87 49.94
CA LYS A 117 -10.93 -25.20 48.79
C LYS A 117 -10.81 -26.06 47.54
N ASN A 118 -11.85 -26.06 46.70
CA ASN A 118 -11.83 -26.76 45.42
C ASN A 118 -11.11 -25.92 44.37
N ILE A 119 -10.03 -26.44 43.78
CA ILE A 119 -9.21 -25.78 42.77
C ILE A 119 -9.35 -26.53 41.45
N LEU A 120 -9.76 -25.84 40.39
CA LEU A 120 -9.90 -26.41 39.05
C LEU A 120 -8.67 -26.09 38.20
N ILE A 121 -8.07 -27.13 37.62
CA ILE A 121 -6.80 -27.03 36.93
C ILE A 121 -6.94 -27.56 35.51
N PHE A 122 -6.61 -26.72 34.53
CA PHE A 122 -6.42 -27.13 33.16
C PHE A 122 -4.93 -27.29 32.90
N LYS A 123 -4.56 -28.42 32.33
CA LYS A 123 -3.21 -28.68 31.86
C LYS A 123 -3.24 -28.88 30.35
N ILE A 124 -2.54 -28.04 29.61
CA ILE A 124 -2.53 -28.04 28.14
C ILE A 124 -1.11 -28.36 27.66
N GLU A 125 -0.97 -29.42 26.86
CA GLU A 125 0.32 -29.79 26.25
C GLU A 125 0.69 -28.84 25.11
N GLN A 126 1.99 -28.74 24.78
CA GLN A 126 2.45 -27.95 23.63
C GLN A 126 1.79 -28.46 22.34
N PRO A 127 0.96 -27.63 21.68
CA PRO A 127 0.33 -28.05 20.45
C PRO A 127 1.34 -28.13 19.29
N TYR A 128 1.02 -28.95 18.29
CA TYR A 128 1.84 -29.12 17.08
C TYR A 128 1.46 -28.16 15.95
N ARG A 129 0.56 -27.21 16.22
CA ARG A 129 0.20 -26.09 15.36
C ARG A 129 -0.40 -24.97 16.19
N LEU A 130 -0.60 -23.82 15.55
CA LEU A 130 -1.34 -22.71 16.13
C LEU A 130 -2.82 -22.81 15.78
N TYR A 131 -3.66 -22.31 16.68
CA TYR A 131 -5.12 -22.36 16.57
C TYR A 131 -5.72 -20.96 16.51
N TYR A 132 -6.89 -20.82 15.88
CA TYR A 132 -7.60 -19.56 15.73
C TYR A 132 -9.11 -19.72 15.94
N LEU A 133 -9.80 -18.58 16.02
CA LEU A 133 -11.25 -18.55 16.20
C LEU A 133 -12.00 -18.99 14.93
N ASN A 134 -12.90 -19.96 15.06
CA ASN A 134 -13.77 -20.42 13.97
C ASN A 134 -15.01 -19.53 13.74
N LYS A 135 -15.29 -18.64 14.68
CA LYS A 135 -16.41 -17.69 14.66
C LYS A 135 -16.08 -16.47 15.50
N ASP A 136 -16.87 -15.42 15.35
CA ASP A 136 -16.79 -14.25 16.22
C ASP A 136 -17.14 -14.63 17.66
N ILE A 137 -16.41 -14.05 18.62
CA ILE A 137 -16.71 -14.16 20.04
C ILE A 137 -16.85 -12.76 20.65
N GLN A 138 -17.79 -12.62 21.58
CA GLN A 138 -17.97 -11.42 22.38
C GLN A 138 -17.43 -11.67 23.77
N THR A 139 -16.55 -10.81 24.27
CA THR A 139 -16.05 -10.89 25.65
C THR A 139 -16.59 -9.71 26.46
N ASN A 140 -16.19 -9.57 27.73
CA ASN A 140 -16.61 -8.44 28.56
C ASN A 140 -15.91 -7.12 28.16
N THR A 141 -14.75 -7.21 27.51
CA THR A 141 -13.89 -6.07 27.19
C THR A 141 -13.80 -5.80 25.69
N LEU A 142 -13.68 -6.83 24.85
CA LEU A 142 -13.43 -6.72 23.41
C LEU A 142 -14.21 -7.78 22.63
N ASN A 143 -14.48 -7.50 21.36
CA ASN A 143 -15.02 -8.51 20.43
C ASN A 143 -13.89 -8.98 19.51
N TYR A 144 -13.72 -10.29 19.40
CA TYR A 144 -12.73 -10.89 18.51
C TYR A 144 -13.43 -11.53 17.32
N ARG A 145 -12.87 -11.29 16.13
CA ARG A 145 -13.44 -11.79 14.88
C ARG A 145 -13.02 -13.24 14.62
N LYS A 146 -13.76 -13.91 13.76
CA LYS A 146 -13.36 -15.16 13.13
C LYS A 146 -11.96 -15.00 12.48
N ASN A 147 -11.18 -16.07 12.49
CA ASN A 147 -9.80 -16.16 11.99
C ASN A 147 -8.75 -15.41 12.83
N THR A 148 -9.09 -14.89 14.01
CA THR A 148 -8.11 -14.28 14.91
C THR A 148 -7.29 -15.34 15.65
N VAL A 149 -5.96 -15.20 15.61
CA VAL A 149 -5.00 -15.98 16.42
C VAL A 149 -4.75 -15.22 17.72
N LEU A 150 -5.25 -15.76 18.84
CA LEU A 150 -5.03 -15.17 20.16
C LEU A 150 -3.81 -15.76 20.83
N TYR A 151 -3.08 -14.95 21.61
CA TYR A 151 -1.91 -15.39 22.35
C TYR A 151 -1.70 -14.56 23.62
N ARG A 152 -0.86 -15.06 24.54
CA ARG A 152 -0.41 -14.31 25.71
C ARG A 152 0.70 -13.34 25.27
N GLY A 153 0.45 -12.04 25.31
CA GLY A 153 1.40 -11.03 24.80
C GLY A 153 0.80 -9.63 24.76
N ASP A 154 1.39 -8.78 23.93
CA ASP A 154 0.99 -7.37 23.82
C ASP A 154 -0.45 -7.24 23.29
N ASP A 155 -1.30 -6.56 24.05
CA ASP A 155 -2.69 -6.28 23.71
C ASP A 155 -2.85 -4.97 22.91
N GLY A 156 -1.74 -4.30 22.58
CA GLY A 156 -1.68 -3.03 21.88
C GLY A 156 -1.93 -1.81 22.77
N ASN A 157 -2.24 -2.00 24.06
CA ASN A 157 -2.51 -0.93 25.02
C ASN A 157 -1.48 -0.88 26.16
N SER A 158 -0.71 -1.94 26.37
CA SER A 158 0.21 -2.09 27.50
C SER A 158 1.58 -2.57 27.06
N THR A 159 2.54 -1.64 26.95
CA THR A 159 3.92 -1.97 26.57
C THR A 159 4.59 -2.80 27.67
N GLY A 160 4.94 -4.05 27.37
CA GLY A 160 5.94 -4.83 28.12
C GLY A 160 5.43 -5.87 29.11
N CYS A 161 4.13 -6.16 29.19
CA CYS A 161 3.59 -7.20 30.05
C CYS A 161 3.07 -8.40 29.24
N ASN A 162 3.78 -9.54 29.29
CA ASN A 162 3.41 -10.83 28.67
C ASN A 162 2.20 -11.53 29.36
N GLU A 163 1.43 -10.78 30.14
CA GLU A 163 0.33 -11.23 31.01
C GLU A 163 -1.05 -10.96 30.39
N ASN A 164 -1.13 -10.22 29.29
CA ASN A 164 -2.39 -9.90 28.62
C ASN A 164 -2.67 -10.82 27.42
N VAL A 165 -3.93 -10.81 26.98
CA VAL A 165 -4.37 -11.56 25.80
C VAL A 165 -4.44 -10.62 24.59
N GLY A 166 -3.54 -10.83 23.63
CA GLY A 166 -3.42 -10.05 22.40
C GLY A 166 -3.76 -10.84 21.15
N VAL A 167 -3.74 -10.14 20.01
CA VAL A 167 -3.78 -10.76 18.67
C VAL A 167 -2.36 -10.98 18.20
N MET A 168 -2.01 -12.22 17.83
CA MET A 168 -0.62 -12.57 17.50
C MET A 168 -0.17 -11.88 16.20
N PRO A 169 0.92 -11.09 16.23
CA PRO A 169 1.47 -10.47 15.02
C PRO A 169 2.04 -11.51 14.05
N GLN A 170 1.99 -11.21 12.75
CA GLN A 170 2.46 -12.12 11.69
C GLN A 170 3.94 -12.56 11.82
N PRO A 171 4.90 -11.69 12.21
CA PRO A 171 6.27 -12.13 12.43
C PRO A 171 6.38 -13.21 13.51
N GLN A 172 5.61 -13.07 14.61
CA GLN A 172 5.60 -14.04 15.71
C GLN A 172 4.93 -15.35 15.32
N ILE A 173 3.85 -15.30 14.52
CA ILE A 173 3.23 -16.50 13.94
C ILE A 173 4.28 -17.32 13.18
N LYS A 174 5.03 -16.69 12.27
CA LYS A 174 6.04 -17.37 11.45
C LYS A 174 7.18 -17.96 12.28
N GLU A 175 7.64 -17.23 13.28
CA GLU A 175 8.73 -17.69 14.14
C GLU A 175 8.30 -18.88 15.02
N LEU A 176 7.11 -18.81 15.61
CA LEU A 176 6.55 -19.88 16.43
C LEU A 176 6.22 -21.11 15.58
N GLU A 177 5.62 -20.94 14.39
CA GLU A 177 5.45 -22.01 13.41
C GLU A 177 6.79 -22.65 13.01
N GLY A 178 7.86 -21.85 12.89
CA GLY A 178 9.22 -22.34 12.66
C GLY A 178 9.71 -23.26 13.78
N LYS A 179 9.48 -22.90 15.05
CA LYS A 179 9.82 -23.75 16.22
C LYS A 179 8.96 -25.02 16.25
N ILE A 180 7.65 -24.90 16.04
CA ILE A 180 6.71 -26.03 15.99
C ILE A 180 7.10 -27.01 14.87
N LYS A 181 7.37 -26.51 13.66
CA LYS A 181 7.81 -27.31 12.51
C LYS A 181 9.11 -28.05 12.78
N LYS A 182 10.09 -27.40 13.43
CA LYS A 182 11.35 -28.05 13.83
C LYS A 182 11.12 -29.22 14.79
N LYS A 183 10.18 -29.08 15.74
CA LYS A 183 9.89 -30.12 16.74
C LYS A 183 9.03 -31.26 16.21
N TYR A 184 7.97 -30.95 15.45
CA TYR A 184 6.94 -31.91 15.06
C TYR A 184 7.03 -32.37 13.60
N GLY A 185 7.91 -31.79 12.79
CA GLY A 185 8.23 -32.27 11.44
C GLY A 185 7.00 -32.38 10.54
N SER A 186 6.72 -33.59 10.04
CA SER A 186 5.59 -33.88 9.15
C SER A 186 4.22 -33.71 9.80
N ASN A 187 4.13 -33.64 11.13
CA ASN A 187 2.87 -33.42 11.84
C ASN A 187 2.50 -31.94 11.97
N PHE A 188 3.42 -31.02 11.62
CA PHE A 188 3.14 -29.59 11.62
C PHE A 188 2.21 -29.18 10.48
N THR A 189 1.24 -28.31 10.78
CA THR A 189 0.36 -27.66 9.80
C THR A 189 0.37 -26.16 10.06
N SER A 190 0.62 -25.34 9.03
CA SER A 190 0.61 -23.87 9.12
C SER A 190 -0.82 -23.33 9.13
N ILE A 191 -1.07 -22.24 9.86
CA ILE A 191 -2.33 -21.48 9.81
C ILE A 191 -2.60 -20.96 8.40
N GLU A 192 -1.53 -20.53 7.70
CA GLU A 192 -1.64 -19.94 6.35
C GLU A 192 -2.13 -20.94 5.29
N ALA A 193 -2.10 -22.24 5.59
CA ALA A 193 -2.51 -23.30 4.67
C ALA A 193 -4.04 -23.48 4.60
N TYR A 194 -4.83 -22.77 5.41
CA TYR A 194 -6.28 -22.97 5.51
C TYR A 194 -7.11 -21.73 5.13
N LYS A 195 -6.83 -21.12 3.97
CA LYS A 195 -7.92 -20.48 3.20
C LYS A 195 -8.65 -21.60 2.45
N PRO A 196 -9.95 -21.84 2.67
CA PRO A 196 -10.67 -22.86 1.92
C PRO A 196 -10.70 -22.45 0.44
N THR A 197 -9.90 -23.12 -0.38
CA THR A 197 -9.93 -22.94 -1.82
C THR A 197 -11.26 -23.44 -2.35
N THR A 198 -11.90 -22.65 -3.21
CA THR A 198 -13.19 -22.98 -3.83
C THR A 198 -13.13 -22.79 -5.34
N ILE A 199 -14.06 -23.40 -6.08
CA ILE A 199 -14.20 -23.20 -7.52
C ILE A 199 -15.52 -22.53 -7.90
N TYR A 200 -16.26 -22.03 -6.92
CA TYR A 200 -17.60 -21.46 -7.12
C TYR A 200 -17.63 -20.40 -8.24
N ASN A 201 -16.73 -19.42 -8.19
CA ASN A 201 -16.66 -18.35 -9.20
C ASN A 201 -16.21 -18.86 -10.58
N THR A 202 -15.39 -19.91 -10.63
CA THR A 202 -15.03 -20.61 -11.88
C THR A 202 -16.25 -21.26 -12.51
N VAL A 203 -17.11 -21.90 -11.72
CA VAL A 203 -18.34 -22.53 -12.19
C VAL A 203 -19.37 -21.49 -12.64
N LEU A 204 -19.52 -20.38 -11.90
CA LEU A 204 -20.39 -19.27 -12.32
C LEU A 204 -19.93 -18.68 -13.67
N SER A 205 -18.63 -18.40 -13.82
CA SER A 205 -18.08 -17.90 -15.08
C SER A 205 -18.30 -18.90 -16.24
N TYR A 206 -18.26 -20.20 -15.96
CA TYR A 206 -18.59 -21.23 -16.94
C TYR A 206 -20.07 -21.18 -17.37
N LEU A 207 -20.99 -20.98 -16.43
CA LEU A 207 -22.42 -20.83 -16.72
C LEU A 207 -22.71 -19.57 -17.53
N ASP A 208 -22.08 -18.43 -17.20
CA ASP A 208 -22.27 -17.17 -17.92
C ASP A 208 -21.83 -17.27 -19.38
N LYS A 209 -20.75 -18.01 -19.64
CA LYS A 209 -20.26 -18.28 -21.00
C LYS A 209 -21.11 -19.34 -21.72
N ASN A 210 -21.67 -20.30 -20.97
CA ASN A 210 -22.51 -21.39 -21.50
C ASN A 210 -23.96 -21.22 -21.04
N LYS A 211 -24.63 -20.20 -21.58
CA LYS A 211 -26.00 -19.80 -21.24
C LYS A 211 -27.09 -20.86 -21.43
N THR A 212 -26.75 -22.08 -21.88
CA THR A 212 -27.66 -23.23 -21.98
C THR A 212 -27.76 -24.03 -20.68
N PHE A 213 -26.84 -23.81 -19.74
CA PHE A 213 -26.82 -24.51 -18.45
C PHE A 213 -27.27 -23.62 -17.30
N THR A 214 -27.84 -24.23 -16.27
CA THR A 214 -28.17 -23.61 -14.99
C THR A 214 -27.71 -24.48 -13.84
N MET A 215 -27.41 -23.88 -12.69
CA MET A 215 -27.07 -24.64 -11.48
C MET A 215 -28.32 -25.31 -10.92
N SER A 216 -28.22 -26.61 -10.61
CA SER A 216 -29.34 -27.38 -10.07
C SER A 216 -29.64 -26.98 -8.63
N LYS A 217 -30.90 -27.18 -8.22
CA LYS A 217 -31.34 -26.93 -6.84
C LYS A 217 -30.55 -27.82 -5.85
N ASP A 218 -30.22 -27.28 -4.68
CA ASP A 218 -29.45 -27.94 -3.61
C ASP A 218 -27.96 -28.18 -3.92
N PHE A 219 -27.44 -27.58 -5.00
CA PHE A 219 -26.01 -27.52 -5.31
C PHE A 219 -25.46 -26.08 -5.16
N PRO A 220 -24.16 -25.91 -4.83
CA PRO A 220 -23.15 -26.94 -4.64
C PRO A 220 -23.28 -27.70 -3.31
N ILE A 221 -22.84 -28.97 -3.33
CA ILE A 221 -22.65 -29.77 -2.12
C ILE A 221 -21.19 -29.65 -1.69
N LEU A 222 -20.97 -29.15 -0.49
CA LEU A 222 -19.64 -28.94 0.10
C LEU A 222 -19.40 -29.96 1.21
N SER A 223 -18.16 -30.46 1.31
CA SER A 223 -17.75 -31.30 2.44
C SER A 223 -17.65 -30.48 3.73
N ASN A 224 -18.21 -31.00 4.82
CA ASN A 224 -18.02 -30.44 6.17
C ASN A 224 -16.64 -30.78 6.76
N ASP A 225 -15.89 -31.71 6.14
CA ASP A 225 -14.57 -32.13 6.58
C ASP A 225 -13.47 -31.35 5.83
N SER A 226 -12.89 -30.42 6.57
CA SER A 226 -11.68 -29.66 6.29
C SER A 226 -10.52 -30.44 5.64
N LYS A 227 -10.25 -31.65 6.14
CA LYS A 227 -9.13 -32.50 5.68
C LYS A 227 -9.52 -33.39 4.51
N LYS A 228 -10.81 -33.75 4.41
CA LYS A 228 -11.40 -34.52 3.31
C LYS A 228 -12.34 -33.66 2.47
N TYR A 229 -11.85 -32.48 2.10
CA TYR A 229 -12.65 -31.45 1.45
C TYR A 229 -12.91 -31.77 -0.02
N PHE A 230 -14.16 -31.58 -0.45
CA PHE A 230 -14.56 -31.57 -1.84
C PHE A 230 -15.71 -30.58 -2.04
N GLU A 231 -15.89 -30.16 -3.29
CA GLU A 231 -17.05 -29.44 -3.78
C GLU A 231 -17.65 -30.23 -4.94
N LEU A 232 -18.97 -30.34 -5.00
CA LEU A 232 -19.69 -30.99 -6.09
C LEU A 232 -20.77 -30.07 -6.62
N TYR A 233 -20.78 -29.89 -7.93
CA TYR A 233 -21.70 -29.04 -8.68
C TYR A 233 -22.46 -29.90 -9.70
N GLU A 234 -23.76 -29.61 -9.84
CA GLU A 234 -24.63 -30.21 -10.86
C GLU A 234 -25.18 -29.09 -11.74
N LEU A 235 -24.86 -29.16 -13.03
CA LEU A 235 -25.31 -28.21 -14.04
C LEU A 235 -26.33 -28.91 -14.94
N GLU A 236 -27.52 -28.35 -15.06
CA GLU A 236 -28.62 -28.89 -15.88
C GLU A 236 -28.79 -28.02 -17.13
N ASN A 237 -28.85 -28.66 -18.29
CA ASN A 237 -29.17 -28.00 -19.55
C ASN A 237 -30.69 -27.85 -19.65
N PHE A 238 -31.20 -26.62 -19.63
CA PHE A 238 -32.66 -26.40 -19.66
C PHE A 238 -33.30 -26.77 -21.01
N MET A 239 -32.51 -26.94 -22.08
CA MET A 239 -33.03 -27.30 -23.41
C MET A 239 -33.38 -28.78 -23.53
N ASN A 240 -32.60 -29.67 -22.88
CA ASN A 240 -32.74 -31.11 -23.04
C ASN A 240 -32.71 -31.92 -21.73
N GLY A 241 -32.51 -31.27 -20.57
CA GLY A 241 -32.45 -31.91 -19.26
C GLY A 241 -31.14 -32.66 -18.98
N ASP A 242 -30.14 -32.56 -19.87
CA ASP A 242 -28.85 -33.22 -19.67
C ASP A 242 -28.11 -32.60 -18.47
N LYS A 243 -27.49 -33.46 -17.67
CA LYS A 243 -26.77 -33.06 -16.45
C LYS A 243 -25.27 -33.27 -16.59
N ILE A 244 -24.51 -32.25 -16.22
CA ILE A 244 -23.05 -32.28 -16.11
C ILE A 244 -22.66 -32.10 -14.65
N TYR A 245 -21.68 -32.88 -14.21
CA TYR A 245 -21.15 -32.78 -12.86
C TYR A 245 -19.72 -32.29 -12.89
N ILE A 246 -19.44 -31.27 -12.08
CA ILE A 246 -18.10 -30.73 -11.86
C ILE A 246 -17.80 -30.90 -10.38
N ALA A 247 -16.65 -31.49 -10.03
CA ALA A 247 -16.20 -31.58 -8.66
C ALA A 247 -14.81 -30.96 -8.51
N PHE A 248 -14.50 -30.49 -7.30
CA PHE A 248 -13.18 -29.99 -6.94
C PHE A 248 -12.66 -30.65 -5.68
N ILE A 249 -11.35 -30.89 -5.64
CA ILE A 249 -10.63 -31.34 -4.44
C ILE A 249 -9.43 -30.43 -4.19
N GLY A 250 -9.54 -29.60 -3.16
CA GLY A 250 -8.47 -28.71 -2.68
C GLY A 250 -7.62 -29.28 -1.53
N SER A 251 -8.01 -30.44 -0.97
CA SER A 251 -7.49 -30.95 0.29
C SER A 251 -6.07 -31.54 0.25
N THR A 252 -5.39 -31.58 1.40
CA THR A 252 -4.14 -32.34 1.63
C THR A 252 -4.33 -33.87 1.57
N SER A 253 -5.53 -34.40 1.87
CA SER A 253 -5.84 -35.85 1.85
C SER A 253 -6.62 -36.28 0.62
N LEU A 254 -5.92 -36.42 -0.51
CA LEU A 254 -6.53 -36.77 -1.81
C LEU A 254 -7.45 -38.01 -1.76
N LYS A 255 -6.99 -39.12 -1.17
CA LYS A 255 -7.75 -40.37 -1.13
C LYS A 255 -9.03 -40.23 -0.30
N GLY A 256 -8.94 -39.62 0.88
CA GLY A 256 -10.08 -39.42 1.76
C GLY A 256 -11.14 -38.50 1.14
N SER A 257 -10.72 -37.45 0.46
CA SER A 257 -11.62 -36.54 -0.27
C SER A 257 -12.30 -37.23 -1.44
N LEU A 258 -11.59 -38.06 -2.20
CA LEU A 258 -12.17 -38.84 -3.28
C LEU A 258 -13.18 -39.88 -2.79
N GLU A 259 -12.92 -40.54 -1.67
CA GLU A 259 -13.89 -41.47 -1.05
C GLU A 259 -15.15 -40.74 -0.58
N ASN A 260 -14.99 -39.56 0.03
CA ASN A 260 -16.11 -38.74 0.50
C ASN A 260 -16.95 -38.20 -0.67
N LEU A 261 -16.28 -37.72 -1.73
CA LEU A 261 -16.90 -37.32 -2.98
C LEU A 261 -17.66 -38.48 -3.62
N TYR A 262 -17.06 -39.66 -3.71
CA TYR A 262 -17.69 -40.86 -4.28
C TYR A 262 -18.96 -41.25 -3.54
N ASN A 263 -18.91 -41.30 -2.20
CA ASN A 263 -20.07 -41.62 -1.37
C ASN A 263 -21.21 -40.61 -1.53
N THR A 264 -20.88 -39.33 -1.74
CA THR A 264 -21.86 -38.27 -1.98
C THR A 264 -22.42 -38.34 -3.40
N PHE A 265 -21.55 -38.59 -4.39
CA PHE A 265 -21.90 -38.71 -5.80
C PHE A 265 -22.82 -39.90 -6.07
N LEU A 266 -22.60 -41.05 -5.41
CA LEU A 266 -23.49 -42.22 -5.51
C LEU A 266 -24.88 -41.99 -4.92
N LYS A 267 -25.00 -41.15 -3.89
CA LYS A 267 -26.30 -40.80 -3.30
C LYS A 267 -27.11 -39.86 -4.19
N THR A 268 -26.44 -39.12 -5.06
CA THR A 268 -27.02 -38.04 -5.86
C THR A 268 -27.23 -38.42 -7.32
N THR A 269 -26.48 -39.40 -7.84
CA THR A 269 -26.43 -39.68 -9.29
C THR A 269 -26.46 -41.17 -9.64
N LYS A 270 -26.74 -41.48 -10.90
CA LYS A 270 -26.61 -42.84 -11.44
C LYS A 270 -25.12 -43.18 -11.68
N PRO A 271 -24.69 -44.44 -11.51
CA PRO A 271 -23.29 -44.84 -11.65
C PRO A 271 -22.64 -44.57 -13.03
N SER A 272 -23.45 -44.35 -14.07
CA SER A 272 -23.00 -44.13 -15.45
C SER A 272 -22.76 -42.66 -15.81
N THR A 273 -23.00 -41.72 -14.90
CA THR A 273 -22.93 -40.28 -15.19
C THR A 273 -21.50 -39.76 -15.19
N LYS A 274 -21.15 -38.90 -16.16
CA LYS A 274 -19.80 -38.34 -16.30
C LYS A 274 -19.54 -37.25 -15.25
N LEU A 275 -18.41 -37.35 -14.56
CA LEU A 275 -17.92 -36.38 -13.58
C LEU A 275 -16.60 -35.79 -14.08
N LEU A 276 -16.52 -34.45 -14.17
CA LEU A 276 -15.29 -33.72 -14.36
C LEU A 276 -14.70 -33.37 -12.99
N LEU A 277 -13.52 -33.88 -12.68
CA LEU A 277 -12.80 -33.59 -11.45
C LEU A 277 -11.71 -32.55 -11.71
N LEU A 278 -11.81 -31.41 -11.04
CA LEU A 278 -10.83 -30.35 -11.04
C LEU A 278 -9.90 -30.47 -9.83
N ILE A 279 -8.61 -30.29 -10.07
CA ILE A 279 -7.56 -30.32 -9.02
C ILE A 279 -6.59 -29.15 -9.17
N ASN A 280 -5.88 -28.84 -8.09
CA ASN A 280 -4.80 -27.86 -8.12
C ASN A 280 -3.56 -28.41 -8.85
N LYS A 281 -3.00 -27.61 -9.77
CA LYS A 281 -1.67 -27.84 -10.32
C LYS A 281 -0.59 -27.74 -9.22
N PRO A 282 0.33 -28.71 -9.12
CA PRO A 282 1.35 -28.74 -8.06
C PRO A 282 2.44 -27.68 -8.29
N SER A 283 2.93 -27.06 -7.20
CA SER A 283 4.02 -26.08 -7.22
C SER A 283 5.42 -26.73 -7.27
N ASP A 284 5.60 -27.89 -6.61
CA ASP A 284 6.92 -28.51 -6.37
C ASP A 284 7.16 -29.85 -7.09
N SER A 285 6.21 -30.35 -7.89
CA SER A 285 6.30 -31.66 -8.55
C SER A 285 5.78 -31.63 -9.98
N SER A 286 6.21 -32.59 -10.81
CA SER A 286 5.78 -32.66 -12.21
C SER A 286 4.24 -32.78 -12.30
N PRO A 287 3.58 -31.89 -13.06
CA PRO A 287 2.14 -31.95 -13.31
C PRO A 287 1.68 -33.32 -13.84
N GLU A 288 2.47 -33.92 -14.72
CA GLU A 288 2.17 -35.22 -15.35
C GLU A 288 2.16 -36.35 -14.32
N ARG A 289 3.13 -36.35 -13.39
CA ARG A 289 3.17 -37.31 -12.27
C ARG A 289 1.97 -37.14 -11.35
N ARG A 290 1.58 -35.89 -11.06
CA ARG A 290 0.42 -35.59 -10.21
C ARG A 290 -0.87 -36.09 -10.83
N ILE A 291 -1.13 -35.80 -12.11
CA ILE A 291 -2.31 -36.32 -12.83
C ILE A 291 -2.32 -37.85 -12.82
N SER A 292 -1.18 -38.48 -13.12
CA SER A 292 -1.08 -39.96 -13.15
C SER A 292 -1.41 -40.59 -11.80
N TYR A 293 -0.95 -39.98 -10.70
CA TYR A 293 -1.29 -40.40 -9.35
C TYR A 293 -2.77 -40.19 -9.03
N VAL A 294 -3.36 -39.04 -9.38
CA VAL A 294 -4.78 -38.80 -9.13
C VAL A 294 -5.65 -39.78 -9.93
N LYS A 295 -5.30 -40.05 -11.19
CA LYS A 295 -5.99 -41.04 -12.05
C LYS A 295 -5.95 -42.44 -11.45
N SER A 296 -4.82 -42.88 -10.90
CA SER A 296 -4.73 -44.21 -10.30
C SER A 296 -5.59 -44.34 -9.03
N VAL A 297 -5.60 -43.31 -8.17
CA VAL A 297 -6.45 -43.28 -6.97
C VAL A 297 -7.93 -43.19 -7.36
N TYR A 298 -8.28 -42.32 -8.31
CA TYR A 298 -9.63 -42.19 -8.83
C TYR A 298 -10.15 -43.52 -9.39
N LYS A 299 -9.36 -44.19 -10.25
CA LYS A 299 -9.70 -45.50 -10.82
C LYS A 299 -9.88 -46.58 -9.75
N SER A 300 -9.12 -46.51 -8.66
CA SER A 300 -9.28 -47.46 -7.54
C SER A 300 -10.63 -47.33 -6.83
N ILE A 301 -11.21 -46.12 -6.79
CA ILE A 301 -12.46 -45.78 -6.09
C ILE A 301 -13.67 -45.84 -7.04
N PHE A 302 -13.63 -45.09 -8.15
CA PHE A 302 -14.73 -44.95 -9.13
C PHE A 302 -14.77 -46.08 -10.18
N LYS A 303 -13.74 -46.94 -10.24
CA LYS A 303 -13.62 -48.07 -11.18
C LYS A 303 -13.71 -47.68 -12.67
N ASN A 304 -13.40 -46.43 -13.02
CA ASN A 304 -13.29 -45.93 -14.40
C ASN A 304 -12.13 -44.93 -14.51
N ASP A 305 -11.77 -44.49 -15.73
CA ASP A 305 -10.57 -43.67 -15.96
C ASP A 305 -10.71 -42.18 -15.59
N GLY A 306 -11.91 -41.70 -15.24
CA GLY A 306 -12.20 -40.33 -14.79
C GLY A 306 -11.88 -39.22 -15.81
N ASN A 307 -12.64 -38.12 -15.81
CA ASN A 307 -12.22 -36.91 -16.51
C ASN A 307 -11.56 -35.98 -15.48
N ILE A 308 -10.24 -35.79 -15.56
CA ILE A 308 -9.46 -35.07 -14.54
C ILE A 308 -8.63 -33.99 -15.23
N GLU A 309 -8.84 -32.74 -14.85
CA GLU A 309 -8.12 -31.57 -15.39
C GLU A 309 -7.60 -30.68 -14.24
N PHE A 310 -6.54 -29.92 -14.50
CA PHE A 310 -6.13 -28.86 -13.58
C PHE A 310 -7.06 -27.66 -13.73
N ILE A 311 -7.35 -26.97 -12.62
CA ILE A 311 -8.26 -25.82 -12.63
C ILE A 311 -7.78 -24.65 -13.51
N ASP A 312 -6.48 -24.38 -13.55
CA ASP A 312 -5.90 -23.36 -14.41
C ASP A 312 -6.01 -23.74 -15.90
N GLU A 313 -5.87 -25.03 -16.24
CA GLU A 313 -6.06 -25.53 -17.60
C GLU A 313 -7.53 -25.47 -18.02
N PHE A 314 -8.46 -25.81 -17.11
CA PHE A 314 -9.89 -25.66 -17.32
C PHE A 314 -10.26 -24.19 -17.59
N GLY A 315 -9.78 -23.28 -16.74
CA GLY A 315 -10.02 -21.85 -16.88
C GLY A 315 -9.50 -21.30 -18.21
N LYS A 316 -8.26 -21.66 -18.59
CA LYS A 316 -7.70 -21.31 -19.91
C LYS A 316 -8.60 -21.82 -21.02
N LYS A 317 -8.79 -23.14 -21.11
CA LYS A 317 -9.49 -23.81 -22.22
C LYS A 317 -10.93 -23.36 -22.40
N TYR A 318 -11.69 -23.20 -21.33
CA TYR A 318 -13.12 -22.96 -21.42
C TYR A 318 -13.51 -21.49 -21.18
N LEU A 319 -12.77 -20.74 -20.36
CA LEU A 319 -13.21 -19.41 -19.93
C LEU A 319 -12.50 -18.28 -20.67
N TYR A 320 -11.16 -18.27 -20.72
CA TYR A 320 -10.43 -17.05 -21.08
C TYR A 320 -9.20 -17.20 -21.99
N GLN A 321 -9.03 -18.31 -22.71
CA GLN A 321 -7.90 -18.49 -23.64
C GLN A 321 -7.76 -17.33 -24.65
N GLU A 322 -8.84 -16.91 -25.29
CA GLU A 322 -8.84 -15.87 -26.32
C GLU A 322 -8.25 -14.52 -25.83
N TYR A 323 -8.38 -14.22 -24.54
CA TYR A 323 -7.85 -13.01 -23.92
C TYR A 323 -6.39 -13.15 -23.50
N LEU A 324 -5.89 -14.39 -23.34
CA LEU A 324 -4.51 -14.67 -22.93
C LEU A 324 -3.55 -14.74 -24.11
N GLU A 325 -3.99 -15.15 -25.29
CA GLU A 325 -3.13 -15.28 -26.49
C GLU A 325 -2.25 -14.04 -26.76
N PRO A 326 -2.75 -12.78 -26.63
CA PRO A 326 -1.90 -11.59 -26.81
C PRO A 326 -0.79 -11.44 -25.75
N MET A 327 -0.95 -12.08 -24.59
CA MET A 327 0.00 -12.07 -23.47
C MET A 327 0.94 -13.29 -23.47
N LEU A 328 0.88 -14.13 -24.51
CA LEU A 328 1.70 -15.32 -24.61
C LEU A 328 3.17 -14.94 -24.57
N PHE A 329 3.91 -15.57 -23.66
CA PHE A 329 5.34 -15.31 -23.49
C PHE A 329 6.14 -15.95 -24.63
N SER A 330 6.11 -15.32 -25.80
CA SER A 330 6.65 -15.84 -27.06
C SER A 330 8.04 -15.29 -27.43
N GLN A 331 8.48 -14.20 -26.79
CA GLN A 331 9.74 -13.52 -27.12
C GLN A 331 10.59 -13.23 -25.86
N TYR A 332 11.92 -13.24 -26.06
CA TYR A 332 12.89 -12.86 -25.03
C TYR A 332 12.69 -11.39 -24.68
N TYR A 333 12.48 -11.05 -23.41
CA TYR A 333 12.58 -9.65 -23.00
C TYR A 333 14.03 -9.21 -23.21
N GLN A 334 14.24 -8.11 -23.95
CA GLN A 334 15.58 -7.58 -24.15
C GLN A 334 16.23 -7.29 -22.80
N ASN A 335 17.37 -7.93 -22.57
CA ASN A 335 18.14 -7.82 -21.33
C ASN A 335 19.63 -7.66 -21.63
N THR A 336 20.41 -7.24 -20.65
CA THR A 336 21.85 -7.00 -20.81
C THR A 336 22.58 -8.32 -21.11
N LYS A 337 23.51 -8.29 -22.07
CA LYS A 337 24.33 -9.46 -22.43
C LYS A 337 25.27 -9.91 -21.31
N PHE A 338 25.59 -9.00 -20.39
CA PHE A 338 26.55 -9.19 -19.30
C PHE A 338 25.84 -9.03 -17.95
N PHE A 339 24.74 -9.76 -17.76
CA PHE A 339 23.97 -9.73 -16.53
C PHE A 339 24.82 -10.21 -15.34
N ILE A 340 24.84 -9.41 -14.28
CA ILE A 340 25.39 -9.76 -12.97
C ILE A 340 24.27 -9.62 -11.96
N GLU A 341 24.16 -10.60 -11.08
CA GLU A 341 23.14 -10.64 -10.04
C GLU A 341 23.35 -9.55 -8.99
N ASN A 342 22.31 -8.76 -8.68
CA ASN A 342 22.34 -7.82 -7.55
C ASN A 342 22.11 -8.56 -6.22
N TYR A 343 22.69 -8.01 -5.15
CA TYR A 343 22.34 -8.43 -3.79
C TYR A 343 21.10 -7.67 -3.30
N SER A 344 20.38 -8.29 -2.37
CA SER A 344 19.31 -7.63 -1.60
C SER A 344 19.82 -7.16 -0.25
N SER A 345 19.16 -6.18 0.36
CA SER A 345 19.44 -5.79 1.75
C SER A 345 19.10 -6.87 2.79
N LYS A 346 18.34 -7.91 2.42
CA LYS A 346 18.07 -9.06 3.28
C LYS A 346 19.31 -9.94 3.48
N VAL A 347 19.60 -10.26 4.74
CA VAL A 347 20.66 -11.19 5.17
C VAL A 347 20.06 -12.57 5.42
N GLY A 348 20.73 -13.62 4.96
CA GLY A 348 20.29 -15.00 5.16
C GLY A 348 20.66 -15.51 6.54
N SER A 349 19.93 -16.50 7.05
CA SER A 349 20.24 -17.15 8.33
C SER A 349 21.65 -17.78 8.37
N ASN A 350 22.23 -18.10 7.20
CA ASN A 350 23.59 -18.64 7.04
C ASN A 350 24.47 -17.87 6.00
N GLU A 351 23.94 -16.84 5.34
CA GLU A 351 24.63 -16.12 4.25
C GLU A 351 24.66 -14.62 4.56
N LYS A 352 25.85 -13.98 4.47
CA LYS A 352 25.99 -12.53 4.70
C LYS A 352 25.24 -11.67 3.67
N GLN A 353 24.97 -12.21 2.49
CA GLN A 353 24.29 -11.53 1.37
C GLN A 353 23.43 -12.54 0.61
N ILE A 354 22.21 -12.15 0.24
CA ILE A 354 21.32 -12.96 -0.61
C ILE A 354 21.19 -12.28 -1.99
N VAL A 355 21.25 -13.08 -3.05
CA VAL A 355 20.98 -12.62 -4.41
C VAL A 355 19.49 -12.34 -4.62
N ALA A 356 19.15 -11.20 -5.24
CA ALA A 356 17.77 -10.76 -5.43
C ALA A 356 16.92 -11.77 -6.23
N SER A 357 17.44 -12.34 -7.31
CA SER A 357 16.71 -13.32 -8.13
C SER A 357 16.29 -14.58 -7.35
N ARG A 358 17.08 -14.98 -6.34
CA ARG A 358 16.75 -16.10 -5.45
C ARG A 358 15.52 -15.80 -4.59
N LEU A 359 15.36 -14.55 -4.14
CA LEU A 359 14.19 -14.11 -3.39
C LEU A 359 12.95 -14.07 -4.29
N VAL A 360 13.07 -13.53 -5.50
CA VAL A 360 11.97 -13.53 -6.49
C VAL A 360 11.53 -14.96 -6.81
N LYS A 361 12.47 -15.88 -7.04
CA LYS A 361 12.18 -17.31 -7.27
C LYS A 361 11.51 -17.96 -6.06
N LYS A 362 11.99 -17.70 -4.85
CA LYS A 362 11.40 -18.22 -3.62
C LYS A 362 9.96 -17.74 -3.44
N TRP A 363 9.71 -16.45 -3.69
CA TRP A 363 8.38 -15.86 -3.66
C TRP A 363 7.45 -16.45 -4.72
N PHE A 364 7.94 -16.60 -5.95
CA PHE A 364 7.17 -17.17 -7.06
C PHE A 364 6.65 -18.57 -6.73
N ASN A 365 7.49 -19.40 -6.11
CA ASN A 365 7.14 -20.76 -5.69
C ASN A 365 6.34 -20.83 -4.38
N SER A 366 6.15 -19.73 -3.66
CA SER A 366 5.41 -19.73 -2.40
C SER A 366 3.90 -19.57 -2.61
N ASP A 367 3.09 -20.40 -1.96
CA ASP A 367 1.64 -20.26 -1.99
C ASP A 367 1.18 -19.07 -1.13
N ASN A 368 0.02 -18.47 -1.44
CA ASN A 368 -0.56 -17.35 -0.68
C ASN A 368 0.40 -16.16 -0.46
N SER A 369 1.25 -15.92 -1.46
CA SER A 369 2.13 -14.75 -1.51
C SER A 369 1.90 -14.02 -2.83
N PRO A 370 0.93 -13.08 -2.87
CA PRO A 370 0.47 -12.50 -4.11
C PRO A 370 1.36 -11.39 -4.66
N LEU A 371 2.13 -10.73 -3.80
CA LEU A 371 2.83 -9.50 -4.13
C LEU A 371 4.29 -9.52 -3.66
N ILE A 372 5.20 -9.20 -4.58
CA ILE A 372 6.59 -8.86 -4.31
C ILE A 372 6.87 -7.45 -4.84
N VAL A 373 7.61 -6.66 -4.07
CA VAL A 373 7.98 -5.29 -4.46
C VAL A 373 9.50 -5.19 -4.47
N LEU A 374 10.05 -4.82 -5.63
CA LEU A 374 11.46 -4.53 -5.80
C LEU A 374 11.68 -3.02 -5.68
N THR A 375 12.40 -2.60 -4.65
CA THR A 375 12.73 -1.19 -4.41
C THR A 375 14.21 -0.90 -4.63
N GLY A 376 14.57 0.37 -4.78
CA GLY A 376 15.94 0.84 -4.90
C GLY A 376 16.08 2.05 -5.84
N PRO A 377 17.28 2.63 -5.94
CA PRO A 377 17.48 3.85 -6.71
C PRO A 377 17.30 3.65 -8.23
N GLY A 378 17.21 4.76 -8.96
CA GLY A 378 17.18 4.75 -10.43
C GLY A 378 18.43 4.07 -11.01
N GLY A 379 18.26 3.25 -12.06
CA GLY A 379 19.39 2.60 -12.74
C GLY A 379 20.09 1.46 -11.97
N VAL A 380 19.60 1.08 -10.76
CA VAL A 380 20.19 -0.01 -9.95
C VAL A 380 19.99 -1.41 -10.56
N GLY A 381 19.07 -1.55 -11.50
CA GLY A 381 18.80 -2.81 -12.22
C GLY A 381 17.51 -3.54 -11.85
N LYS A 382 16.53 -2.89 -11.21
CA LYS A 382 15.23 -3.50 -10.84
C LYS A 382 14.55 -4.22 -12.02
N THR A 383 14.26 -3.48 -13.10
CA THR A 383 13.68 -4.01 -14.34
C THR A 383 14.56 -5.11 -14.96
N THR A 384 15.88 -4.96 -14.90
CA THR A 384 16.86 -5.94 -15.39
C THR A 384 16.75 -7.28 -14.66
N ILE A 385 16.58 -7.26 -13.33
CA ILE A 385 16.37 -8.45 -12.50
C ILE A 385 15.05 -9.12 -12.84
N VAL A 386 13.97 -8.35 -12.98
CA VAL A 386 12.66 -8.87 -13.38
C VAL A 386 12.76 -9.55 -14.74
N ARG A 387 13.29 -8.86 -15.77
CA ARG A 387 13.47 -9.43 -17.11
C ARG A 387 14.35 -10.69 -17.09
N ASN A 388 15.40 -10.73 -16.26
CA ASN A 388 16.24 -11.92 -16.11
C ASN A 388 15.46 -13.09 -15.51
N PHE A 389 14.68 -12.83 -14.45
CA PHE A 389 13.80 -13.83 -13.85
C PHE A 389 12.82 -14.40 -14.88
N LEU A 390 12.15 -13.57 -15.69
CA LEU A 390 11.24 -14.06 -16.74
C LEU A 390 11.97 -14.94 -17.76
N ASN A 391 13.10 -14.46 -18.28
CA ASN A 391 13.86 -15.14 -19.32
C ASN A 391 14.50 -16.47 -18.86
N THR A 392 14.82 -16.60 -17.57
CA THR A 392 15.52 -17.78 -17.03
C THR A 392 14.61 -18.75 -16.29
N ASN A 393 13.60 -18.25 -15.55
CA ASN A 393 12.72 -19.07 -14.72
C ASN A 393 11.39 -19.42 -15.37
N LEU A 394 10.80 -18.54 -16.21
CA LEU A 394 9.49 -18.78 -16.82
C LEU A 394 9.59 -19.39 -18.23
N LYS A 395 10.71 -19.15 -18.94
CA LYS A 395 10.98 -19.68 -20.28
C LYS A 395 11.04 -21.22 -20.35
N MET A 396 11.18 -21.92 -19.23
CA MET A 396 11.31 -23.40 -19.22
C MET A 396 9.99 -24.16 -19.45
N SER A 397 8.87 -23.48 -19.67
CA SER A 397 7.55 -24.09 -19.94
C SER A 397 6.84 -23.39 -21.11
N GLU A 398 6.30 -24.16 -22.05
CA GLU A 398 5.76 -23.67 -23.34
C GLU A 398 4.43 -22.85 -23.23
N ASP A 399 3.78 -22.79 -22.05
CA ASP A 399 2.43 -22.21 -21.88
C ASP A 399 2.33 -21.12 -20.78
N GLN A 400 3.32 -20.23 -20.66
CA GLN A 400 3.28 -19.11 -19.71
C GLN A 400 2.80 -17.81 -20.36
N TYR A 401 2.02 -17.05 -19.59
CA TYR A 401 1.46 -15.76 -19.97
C TYR A 401 2.00 -14.69 -19.02
N VAL A 402 2.42 -13.55 -19.56
CA VAL A 402 2.97 -12.44 -18.77
C VAL A 402 2.31 -11.14 -19.22
N LEU A 403 1.72 -10.41 -18.27
CA LEU A 403 1.21 -9.07 -18.48
C LEU A 403 2.23 -8.06 -17.96
N PHE A 404 2.98 -7.44 -18.87
CA PHE A 404 3.97 -6.42 -18.54
C PHE A 404 3.35 -5.03 -18.73
N LEU A 405 3.21 -4.28 -17.63
CA LEU A 405 2.63 -2.95 -17.58
C LEU A 405 3.72 -1.94 -17.21
N ASP A 406 4.13 -1.13 -18.18
CA ASP A 406 5.04 -0.02 -17.97
C ASP A 406 4.26 1.22 -17.54
N SER A 407 4.39 1.57 -16.27
CA SER A 407 3.62 2.67 -15.66
C SER A 407 3.84 4.00 -16.36
N SER A 408 5.04 4.25 -16.89
CA SER A 408 5.35 5.52 -17.57
C SER A 408 4.57 5.71 -18.87
N VAL A 409 4.32 4.61 -19.59
CA VAL A 409 3.53 4.60 -20.83
C VAL A 409 2.03 4.70 -20.52
N LEU A 410 1.59 4.09 -19.41
CA LEU A 410 0.18 4.05 -19.03
C LEU A 410 -0.37 5.40 -18.58
N LEU A 411 0.46 6.28 -18.00
CA LEU A 411 0.04 7.62 -17.57
C LEU A 411 -0.68 8.39 -18.69
N ASP A 412 -0.15 8.34 -19.90
CA ASP A 412 -0.70 9.04 -21.07
C ASP A 412 -1.97 8.36 -21.64
N GLN A 413 -2.22 7.10 -21.29
CA GLN A 413 -3.29 6.26 -21.85
C GLN A 413 -4.48 6.11 -20.90
N LEU A 414 -4.34 6.52 -19.65
CA LEU A 414 -5.42 6.48 -18.67
C LEU A 414 -6.54 7.44 -19.09
N LYS A 415 -7.72 6.85 -19.35
CA LYS A 415 -8.95 7.60 -19.65
C LYS A 415 -9.65 8.11 -18.39
N THR A 416 -9.15 7.76 -17.21
CA THR A 416 -9.75 8.07 -15.90
C THR A 416 -8.78 8.87 -15.03
N ASP A 417 -9.34 9.83 -14.29
CA ASP A 417 -8.59 10.64 -13.34
C ASP A 417 -8.27 9.89 -12.04
N SER A 418 -8.66 8.63 -11.92
CA SER A 418 -8.36 7.79 -10.76
C SER A 418 -7.96 6.38 -11.17
N VAL A 419 -7.07 5.79 -10.37
CA VAL A 419 -6.62 4.39 -10.49
C VAL A 419 -6.79 3.73 -9.14
N SER A 420 -7.60 2.67 -9.11
CA SER A 420 -7.95 1.95 -7.88
C SER A 420 -7.65 0.46 -7.94
N THR A 421 -7.54 -0.11 -9.15
CA THR A 421 -7.33 -1.54 -9.38
C THR A 421 -6.28 -1.81 -10.46
N ILE A 422 -5.77 -3.04 -10.50
CA ILE A 422 -4.89 -3.49 -11.59
C ILE A 422 -5.64 -3.54 -12.93
N TYR A 423 -6.96 -3.79 -12.89
CA TYR A 423 -7.79 -3.80 -14.09
C TYR A 423 -7.86 -2.43 -14.78
N ASP A 424 -7.83 -1.33 -14.00
CA ASP A 424 -7.77 0.04 -14.54
C ASP A 424 -6.50 0.22 -15.40
N LEU A 425 -5.36 -0.27 -14.90
CA LEU A 425 -4.08 -0.25 -15.62
C LEU A 425 -4.06 -1.16 -16.84
N TYR A 426 -4.64 -2.36 -16.72
CA TYR A 426 -4.80 -3.28 -17.85
C TYR A 426 -5.63 -2.64 -18.97
N LYS A 427 -6.74 -1.98 -18.64
CA LYS A 427 -7.62 -1.32 -19.61
C LYS A 427 -6.93 -0.15 -20.32
N ALA A 428 -6.03 0.56 -19.65
CA ALA A 428 -5.21 1.60 -20.28
C ALA A 428 -4.22 1.02 -21.29
N SER A 429 -3.67 -0.18 -21.02
CA SER A 429 -2.63 -0.81 -21.85
C SER A 429 -3.12 -1.41 -23.18
N ILE A 430 -4.42 -1.67 -23.32
CA ILE A 430 -4.98 -2.43 -24.45
C ILE A 430 -5.98 -1.59 -25.25
N SER A 431 -5.94 -1.73 -26.58
CA SER A 431 -6.95 -1.16 -27.50
C SER A 431 -8.32 -1.83 -27.34
N ASP A 432 -9.42 -1.09 -27.49
CA ASP A 432 -10.80 -1.48 -27.12
C ASP A 432 -11.34 -2.84 -27.64
N THR A 433 -10.63 -3.57 -28.51
CA THR A 433 -11.01 -4.91 -29.00
C THR A 433 -10.37 -6.05 -28.17
N GLY A 434 -11.19 -6.96 -27.63
CA GLY A 434 -10.70 -8.19 -26.96
C GLY A 434 -10.32 -8.00 -25.48
N LEU A 435 -10.96 -7.05 -24.80
CA LEU A 435 -10.76 -6.80 -23.37
C LEU A 435 -11.38 -7.91 -22.51
N PHE A 436 -10.64 -8.39 -21.51
CA PHE A 436 -11.23 -9.13 -20.40
C PHE A 436 -12.43 -8.36 -19.82
N THR A 437 -13.45 -9.05 -19.34
CA THR A 437 -14.32 -8.46 -18.31
C THR A 437 -13.56 -8.41 -16.98
N GLU A 438 -13.88 -7.45 -16.11
CA GLU A 438 -13.19 -7.33 -14.82
C GLU A 438 -13.28 -8.62 -13.99
N GLU A 439 -14.41 -9.33 -14.06
CA GLU A 439 -14.61 -10.61 -13.37
C GLU A 439 -13.72 -11.72 -13.93
N LEU A 440 -13.64 -11.88 -15.25
CA LEU A 440 -12.75 -12.85 -15.89
C LEU A 440 -11.27 -12.51 -15.68
N PHE A 441 -10.93 -11.22 -15.64
CA PHE A 441 -9.59 -10.76 -15.30
C PHE A 441 -9.24 -11.15 -13.85
N LYS A 442 -10.09 -10.82 -12.87
CA LYS A 442 -9.89 -11.22 -11.47
C LYS A 442 -9.75 -12.73 -11.31
N LEU A 443 -10.62 -13.50 -11.96
CA LEU A 443 -10.58 -14.96 -11.91
C LEU A 443 -9.30 -15.54 -12.52
N SER A 444 -8.88 -15.05 -13.69
CA SER A 444 -7.67 -15.54 -14.36
C SER A 444 -6.40 -15.23 -13.57
N VAL A 445 -6.36 -14.07 -12.89
CA VAL A 445 -5.30 -13.68 -11.95
C VAL A 445 -5.29 -14.56 -10.70
N ASP A 446 -6.44 -14.76 -10.04
CA ASP A 446 -6.57 -15.62 -8.84
C ASP A 446 -6.17 -17.08 -9.14
N ASN A 447 -6.47 -17.55 -10.36
CA ASN A 447 -6.08 -18.87 -10.84
C ASN A 447 -4.57 -19.01 -11.12
N GLY A 448 -3.83 -17.90 -11.16
CA GLY A 448 -2.41 -17.88 -11.53
C GLY A 448 -2.17 -18.16 -13.01
N SER A 449 -3.09 -17.74 -13.89
CA SER A 449 -3.01 -18.03 -15.33
C SER A 449 -1.92 -17.23 -16.04
N PHE A 450 -1.57 -16.07 -15.50
CA PHE A 450 -0.47 -15.21 -15.93
C PHE A 450 0.18 -14.49 -14.75
N VAL A 451 1.41 -14.02 -14.96
CA VAL A 451 2.14 -13.17 -14.02
C VAL A 451 1.97 -11.71 -14.41
N ILE A 452 1.69 -10.84 -13.44
CA ILE A 452 1.57 -9.39 -13.67
C ILE A 452 2.86 -8.70 -13.24
N ILE A 453 3.34 -7.79 -14.06
CA ILE A 453 4.50 -6.95 -13.76
C ILE A 453 4.08 -5.50 -13.89
N LEU A 454 4.15 -4.75 -12.80
CA LEU A 454 3.96 -3.31 -12.78
C LEU A 454 5.36 -2.68 -12.65
N ASP A 455 5.92 -2.24 -13.77
CA ASP A 455 7.24 -1.60 -13.79
C ASP A 455 7.09 -0.10 -13.60
N GLY A 456 7.82 0.46 -12.62
CA GLY A 456 7.85 1.91 -12.37
C GLY A 456 6.60 2.47 -11.71
N LEU A 457 6.00 1.77 -10.73
CA LEU A 457 4.77 2.24 -10.05
C LEU A 457 4.94 3.64 -9.41
N ASP A 458 6.18 4.05 -9.13
CA ASP A 458 6.51 5.40 -8.69
C ASP A 458 5.95 6.50 -9.61
N GLU A 459 5.89 6.27 -10.91
CA GLU A 459 5.35 7.23 -11.88
C GLU A 459 3.83 7.43 -11.68
N ILE A 460 3.09 6.38 -11.31
CA ILE A 460 1.65 6.47 -10.99
C ILE A 460 1.43 7.10 -9.61
N ILE A 461 2.23 6.72 -8.61
CA ILE A 461 2.13 7.29 -7.25
C ILE A 461 2.37 8.80 -7.27
N SER A 462 3.34 9.25 -8.08
CA SER A 462 3.73 10.66 -8.19
C SER A 462 2.93 11.46 -9.22
N GLY A 463 2.15 10.80 -10.08
CA GLY A 463 1.38 11.44 -11.15
C GLY A 463 0.34 12.44 -10.63
N VAL A 464 0.51 13.72 -10.98
CA VAL A 464 -0.29 14.87 -10.50
C VAL A 464 -1.76 14.79 -10.90
N ASN A 465 -2.05 14.17 -12.05
CA ASN A 465 -3.39 14.12 -12.64
C ASN A 465 -4.18 12.83 -12.31
N ILE A 466 -3.60 11.86 -11.60
CA ILE A 466 -4.26 10.58 -11.28
C ILE A 466 -4.45 10.41 -9.78
N GLU A 467 -5.69 10.47 -9.30
CA GLU A 467 -6.05 10.13 -7.93
C GLU A 467 -5.71 8.65 -7.67
N PHE A 468 -4.59 8.43 -7.01
CA PHE A 468 -4.09 7.11 -6.66
C PHE A 468 -3.93 7.00 -5.14
N GLN A 469 -4.55 5.98 -4.56
CA GLN A 469 -4.44 5.65 -3.15
C GLN A 469 -3.83 4.27 -2.97
N LEU A 470 -2.55 4.22 -2.56
CA LEU A 470 -1.80 2.96 -2.43
C LEU A 470 -2.50 1.96 -1.49
N GLN A 471 -3.07 2.41 -0.37
CA GLN A 471 -3.81 1.52 0.55
C GLN A 471 -5.00 0.86 -0.14
N SER A 472 -5.82 1.62 -0.86
CA SER A 472 -7.00 1.12 -1.57
C SER A 472 -6.60 0.15 -2.69
N PHE A 473 -5.53 0.46 -3.40
CA PHE A 473 -4.96 -0.40 -4.45
C PHE A 473 -4.46 -1.74 -3.90
N LEU A 474 -3.67 -1.71 -2.82
CA LEU A 474 -3.16 -2.91 -2.16
C LEU A 474 -4.30 -3.74 -1.57
N LYS A 475 -5.26 -3.11 -0.90
CA LYS A 475 -6.46 -3.79 -0.41
C LYS A 475 -7.18 -4.52 -1.54
N ASN A 476 -7.33 -3.89 -2.70
CA ASN A 476 -7.90 -4.54 -3.87
C ASN A 476 -7.15 -5.81 -4.27
N ILE A 477 -5.81 -5.79 -4.30
CA ILE A 477 -4.98 -6.97 -4.60
C ILE A 477 -5.28 -8.13 -3.64
N PHE A 478 -5.27 -7.86 -2.34
CA PHE A 478 -5.43 -8.92 -1.33
C PHE A 478 -6.88 -9.41 -1.18
N ASP A 479 -7.86 -8.53 -1.36
CA ASP A 479 -9.28 -8.86 -1.17
C ASP A 479 -9.94 -9.37 -2.45
N SER A 480 -9.66 -8.73 -3.60
CA SER A 480 -10.38 -8.96 -4.86
C SER A 480 -9.63 -9.85 -5.86
N TYR A 481 -8.31 -9.99 -5.73
CA TYR A 481 -7.51 -10.82 -6.64
C TYR A 481 -6.99 -12.10 -5.98
N CYS A 482 -7.23 -12.33 -4.68
CA CYS A 482 -6.73 -13.51 -3.93
C CYS A 482 -7.86 -14.22 -3.16
N PHE A 483 -8.97 -14.50 -3.86
CA PHE A 483 -10.26 -14.85 -3.28
C PHE A 483 -10.66 -16.33 -3.38
N ASN A 484 -10.13 -17.11 -4.35
CA ASN A 484 -10.39 -18.56 -4.40
C ASN A 484 -9.13 -19.41 -4.25
N LEU A 485 -8.26 -19.43 -5.26
CA LEU A 485 -7.12 -20.35 -5.31
C LEU A 485 -5.85 -19.76 -4.71
N VAL A 486 -5.81 -18.42 -4.56
CA VAL A 486 -4.70 -17.72 -3.92
C VAL A 486 -3.35 -17.95 -4.62
N LYS A 487 -3.40 -18.10 -5.95
CA LYS A 487 -2.23 -18.33 -6.84
C LYS A 487 -1.73 -17.07 -7.52
N THR A 488 -2.27 -15.93 -7.17
CA THR A 488 -1.92 -14.61 -7.70
C THR A 488 -0.41 -14.35 -7.61
N LYS A 489 0.16 -13.77 -8.66
CA LYS A 489 1.58 -13.39 -8.74
C LYS A 489 1.74 -12.03 -9.42
N ILE A 490 2.06 -11.03 -8.60
CA ILE A 490 2.29 -9.65 -9.02
C ILE A 490 3.69 -9.21 -8.58
N ILE A 491 4.46 -8.69 -9.51
CA ILE A 491 5.77 -8.06 -9.27
C ILE A 491 5.59 -6.55 -9.48
N ILE A 492 5.98 -5.75 -8.50
CA ILE A 492 6.02 -4.29 -8.61
C ILE A 492 7.47 -3.83 -8.54
N THR A 493 7.88 -2.92 -9.42
CA THR A 493 9.12 -2.16 -9.25
C THR A 493 8.77 -0.71 -8.88
N CYS A 494 9.51 -0.15 -7.95
CA CYS A 494 9.32 1.23 -7.50
C CYS A 494 10.65 1.81 -7.02
N ARG A 495 10.79 3.14 -7.02
CA ARG A 495 11.87 3.79 -6.25
C ARG A 495 11.61 3.61 -4.76
N ASP A 496 12.69 3.39 -4.02
CA ASP A 496 12.70 3.20 -2.57
C ASP A 496 12.01 4.34 -1.82
N TYR A 497 12.44 5.58 -2.02
CA TYR A 497 11.88 6.72 -1.29
C TYR A 497 10.37 6.95 -1.56
N ILE A 498 9.90 6.74 -2.80
CA ILE A 498 8.47 6.89 -3.15
C ILE A 498 7.66 5.79 -2.51
N TRP A 499 8.16 4.56 -2.58
CA TRP A 499 7.51 3.42 -1.97
C TRP A 499 7.41 3.60 -0.45
N GLU A 500 8.50 3.95 0.22
CA GLU A 500 8.53 4.15 1.67
C GLU A 500 7.59 5.28 2.11
N GLU A 501 7.62 6.43 1.43
CA GLU A 501 6.75 7.56 1.75
C GLU A 501 5.26 7.19 1.63
N ALA A 502 4.89 6.53 0.54
CA ALA A 502 3.52 6.11 0.31
C ALA A 502 3.09 4.97 1.27
N PHE A 503 3.99 4.02 1.54
CA PHE A 503 3.70 2.85 2.38
C PHE A 503 3.59 3.23 3.86
N ASN A 504 4.36 4.20 4.33
CA ASN A 504 4.28 4.71 5.71
C ASN A 504 2.92 5.36 6.06
N GLN A 505 2.10 5.67 5.06
CA GLN A 505 0.76 6.24 5.25
C GLN A 505 -0.33 5.18 5.40
N ILE A 506 0.01 3.89 5.25
CA ILE A 506 -0.93 2.77 5.27
C ILE A 506 -1.14 2.31 6.72
N ASN A 507 -2.41 2.17 7.10
CA ASN A 507 -2.77 1.70 8.45
C ASN A 507 -3.06 0.18 8.52
N GLU A 508 -3.07 -0.51 7.39
CA GLU A 508 -3.36 -1.95 7.27
C GLU A 508 -2.08 -2.76 7.02
N GLU A 509 -1.94 -3.93 7.65
CA GLU A 509 -0.81 -4.82 7.40
C GLU A 509 -1.08 -5.71 6.17
N PHE A 510 -0.27 -5.54 5.13
CA PHE A 510 -0.31 -6.36 3.92
C PHE A 510 0.88 -7.35 3.89
N ARG A 511 0.64 -8.59 3.44
CA ARG A 511 1.71 -9.61 3.28
C ARG A 511 2.49 -9.36 1.98
N ILE A 512 3.39 -8.39 2.02
CA ILE A 512 4.22 -8.00 0.88
C ILE A 512 5.64 -8.51 1.06
N GLU A 513 6.17 -9.21 0.06
CA GLU A 513 7.60 -9.51 0.01
C GLU A 513 8.35 -8.27 -0.50
N ASN A 514 8.82 -7.42 0.40
CA ASN A 514 9.65 -6.27 0.02
C ASN A 514 11.11 -6.71 -0.18
N VAL A 515 11.71 -6.36 -1.31
CA VAL A 515 13.11 -6.65 -1.64
C VAL A 515 13.77 -5.38 -2.14
N GLU A 516 14.57 -4.76 -1.28
CA GLU A 516 15.41 -3.62 -1.64
C GLU A 516 16.67 -4.12 -2.35
N ILE A 517 16.86 -3.65 -3.58
CA ILE A 517 17.97 -4.00 -4.45
C ILE A 517 19.17 -3.12 -4.12
N GLN A 518 20.28 -3.76 -3.73
CA GLN A 518 21.52 -3.05 -3.48
C GLN A 518 22.27 -2.76 -4.79
N PRO A 519 22.98 -1.63 -4.85
CA PRO A 519 24.00 -1.41 -5.86
C PRO A 519 25.05 -2.52 -5.87
N PHE A 520 25.81 -2.63 -6.97
CA PHE A 520 26.91 -3.58 -7.01
C PHE A 520 27.98 -3.20 -5.99
N ASN A 521 28.65 -4.20 -5.47
CA ASN A 521 29.89 -4.03 -4.72
C ASN A 521 31.11 -4.17 -5.65
N LYS A 522 32.30 -3.98 -5.08
CA LYS A 522 33.57 -4.10 -5.82
C LYS A 522 33.72 -5.47 -6.50
N HIS A 523 33.30 -6.55 -5.84
CA HIS A 523 33.40 -7.90 -6.39
C HIS A 523 32.49 -8.11 -7.61
N GLN A 524 31.23 -7.70 -7.53
CA GLN A 524 30.29 -7.74 -8.66
C GLN A 524 30.76 -6.86 -9.82
N THR A 525 31.38 -5.73 -9.51
CA THR A 525 31.98 -4.83 -10.50
C THR A 525 33.15 -5.48 -11.24
N GLU A 526 34.05 -6.15 -10.52
CA GLU A 526 35.13 -6.92 -11.13
C GLU A 526 34.60 -8.07 -12.00
N GLN A 527 33.55 -8.76 -11.54
CA GLN A 527 32.88 -9.81 -12.32
C GLN A 527 32.25 -9.25 -13.61
N PHE A 528 31.61 -8.08 -13.53
CA PHE A 528 31.02 -7.39 -14.67
C PHE A 528 32.08 -7.12 -15.75
N PHE A 529 33.20 -6.47 -15.40
CA PHE A 529 34.25 -6.18 -16.39
C PHE A 529 34.94 -7.43 -16.91
N LYS A 530 35.12 -8.47 -16.09
CA LYS A 530 35.62 -9.79 -16.55
C LYS A 530 34.71 -10.41 -17.60
N SER A 531 33.39 -10.29 -17.41
CA SER A 531 32.37 -10.77 -18.35
C SER A 531 32.34 -9.94 -19.64
N ARG A 532 32.48 -8.61 -19.53
CA ARG A 532 32.46 -7.66 -20.65
C ARG A 532 33.70 -7.73 -21.54
N PHE A 533 34.88 -7.77 -20.93
CA PHE A 533 36.20 -7.74 -21.60
C PHE A 533 36.89 -9.10 -21.46
N LYS A 534 36.23 -10.17 -21.92
CA LYS A 534 36.76 -11.53 -21.81
C LYS A 534 38.19 -11.58 -22.34
N ASN A 535 39.11 -12.04 -21.49
CA ASN A 535 40.53 -12.21 -21.77
C ASN A 535 41.37 -10.93 -21.96
N ASP A 536 40.80 -9.72 -21.83
CA ASP A 536 41.56 -8.46 -21.85
C ASP A 536 41.73 -7.89 -20.44
N ILE A 537 42.80 -8.32 -19.77
CA ILE A 537 43.12 -7.90 -18.40
C ILE A 537 43.46 -6.40 -18.34
N SER A 538 43.99 -5.82 -19.43
CA SER A 538 44.36 -4.40 -19.48
C SER A 538 43.12 -3.52 -19.41
N LEU A 539 42.13 -3.79 -20.27
CA LEU A 539 40.85 -3.07 -20.28
C LEU A 539 40.06 -3.27 -18.99
N GLN A 540 40.12 -4.45 -18.37
CA GLN A 540 39.52 -4.69 -17.05
C GLN A 540 40.13 -3.79 -15.97
N LYS A 541 41.47 -3.74 -15.87
CA LYS A 541 42.18 -2.89 -14.90
C LYS A 541 41.91 -1.41 -15.16
N LYS A 542 41.97 -0.99 -16.44
CA LYS A 542 41.68 0.39 -16.85
C LYS A 542 40.26 0.80 -16.47
N SER A 543 39.27 -0.07 -16.69
CA SER A 543 37.87 0.18 -16.31
C SER A 543 37.71 0.31 -14.80
N MET A 544 38.34 -0.57 -14.01
CA MET A 544 38.32 -0.48 -12.54
C MET A 544 38.96 0.81 -12.03
N ASN A 545 40.07 1.25 -12.62
CA ASN A 545 40.73 2.50 -12.23
C ASN A 545 39.84 3.72 -12.50
N LEU A 546 39.12 3.74 -13.64
CA LEU A 546 38.18 4.82 -13.94
C LEU A 546 36.99 4.85 -12.99
N VAL A 547 36.46 3.69 -12.63
CA VAL A 547 35.42 3.58 -11.59
C VAL A 547 35.92 4.15 -10.27
N GLN A 548 37.13 3.78 -9.84
CA GLN A 548 37.71 4.29 -8.59
C GLN A 548 37.87 5.81 -8.63
N LYS A 549 38.41 6.34 -9.73
CA LYS A 549 38.58 7.79 -9.92
C LYS A 549 37.25 8.55 -9.86
N LEU A 550 36.22 8.02 -10.52
CA LEU A 550 34.89 8.61 -10.50
C LEU A 550 34.28 8.60 -9.09
N MET A 551 34.45 7.51 -8.33
CA MET A 551 34.02 7.45 -6.94
C MET A 551 34.78 8.46 -6.08
N ASP A 552 36.11 8.56 -6.22
CA ASP A 552 36.95 9.49 -5.45
C ASP A 552 36.57 10.97 -5.69
N GLN A 553 36.02 11.29 -6.87
CA GLN A 553 35.57 12.63 -7.25
C GLN A 553 34.11 12.92 -6.91
N SER A 554 33.32 11.87 -6.60
CA SER A 554 31.90 11.98 -6.29
C SER A 554 31.64 11.82 -4.79
N ASN A 555 30.52 12.33 -4.31
CA ASN A 555 30.07 12.04 -2.94
C ASN A 555 29.32 10.69 -2.82
N GLU A 556 29.24 9.94 -3.92
CA GLU A 556 28.44 8.71 -4.05
C GLU A 556 29.35 7.48 -4.05
N ASN A 557 29.21 6.63 -3.03
CA ASN A 557 30.03 5.44 -2.84
C ASN A 557 29.29 4.15 -3.24
N TYR A 558 28.78 4.07 -4.47
CA TYR A 558 28.13 2.86 -4.96
C TYR A 558 28.40 2.58 -6.44
N TYR A 559 28.33 1.32 -6.83
CA TYR A 559 28.57 0.89 -8.20
C TYR A 559 27.24 0.62 -8.89
N SER A 560 26.78 1.53 -9.74
CA SER A 560 25.56 1.30 -10.54
C SER A 560 25.87 0.50 -11.81
N PRO A 561 25.00 -0.42 -12.24
CA PRO A 561 25.16 -1.10 -13.54
C PRO A 561 25.30 -0.14 -14.72
N PHE A 562 24.60 1.00 -14.69
CA PHE A 562 24.73 2.05 -15.71
C PHE A 562 26.13 2.66 -15.77
N MET A 563 26.73 2.97 -14.61
CA MET A 563 28.11 3.46 -14.53
C MET A 563 29.07 2.47 -15.18
N LEU A 564 28.93 1.19 -14.88
CA LEU A 564 29.83 0.16 -15.40
C LEU A 564 29.69 -0.04 -16.90
N ASP A 565 28.46 -0.03 -17.41
CA ASP A 565 28.20 -0.11 -18.85
C ASP A 565 28.77 1.12 -19.59
N THR A 566 28.60 2.31 -19.01
CA THR A 566 29.14 3.56 -19.54
C THR A 566 30.66 3.55 -19.60
N ILE A 567 31.33 3.20 -18.50
CA ILE A 567 32.79 3.09 -18.43
C ILE A 567 33.31 2.01 -19.38
N SER A 568 32.59 0.89 -19.51
CA SER A 568 32.97 -0.15 -20.48
C SER A 568 32.98 0.39 -21.90
N ASN A 569 31.99 1.19 -22.25
CA ASN A 569 31.92 1.82 -23.56
C ASN A 569 33.01 2.88 -23.75
N LEU A 570 33.37 3.64 -22.69
CA LEU A 570 34.49 4.59 -22.73
C LEU A 570 35.83 3.90 -23.00
N VAL A 571 36.06 2.72 -22.40
CA VAL A 571 37.34 2.00 -22.46
C VAL A 571 37.50 1.14 -23.71
N SER A 572 36.42 0.60 -24.27
CA SER A 572 36.45 -0.32 -25.44
C SER A 572 36.85 0.33 -26.76
N ASN A 573 36.73 1.65 -26.88
CA ASN A 573 37.08 2.37 -28.11
C ASN A 573 38.44 3.05 -27.89
N GLU A 574 39.41 2.78 -28.77
CA GLU A 574 40.86 3.10 -28.71
C GLU A 574 41.23 4.59 -28.49
N THR A 575 40.78 5.22 -27.41
CA THR A 575 41.31 6.53 -26.99
C THR A 575 42.70 6.32 -26.40
N LYS A 576 43.70 7.00 -26.97
CA LYS A 576 45.07 7.10 -26.44
C LYS A 576 45.03 7.42 -24.94
N ASP A 577 45.87 6.74 -24.16
CA ASP A 577 45.86 6.76 -22.69
C ASP A 577 45.97 8.17 -22.08
N GLU A 578 46.58 9.13 -22.79
CA GLU A 578 46.87 10.49 -22.29
C GLU A 578 45.62 11.39 -22.12
N ASP A 579 44.46 11.00 -22.66
CA ASP A 579 43.25 11.85 -22.70
C ASP A 579 42.16 11.49 -21.69
N ILE A 580 42.24 10.30 -21.10
CA ILE A 580 41.18 9.78 -20.23
C ILE A 580 41.34 10.31 -18.80
N GLU A 581 42.55 10.70 -18.40
CA GLU A 581 42.81 11.20 -17.04
C GLU A 581 42.03 12.49 -16.73
N ASN A 582 41.71 13.34 -17.71
CA ASN A 582 40.97 14.59 -17.48
C ASN A 582 39.46 14.48 -17.80
N ILE A 583 38.95 13.29 -18.13
CA ILE A 583 37.60 13.13 -18.67
C ILE A 583 36.48 13.39 -17.66
N PHE A 584 36.79 13.30 -16.37
CA PHE A 584 35.87 13.56 -15.26
C PHE A 584 36.10 14.95 -14.62
N ASP A 585 36.92 15.82 -15.20
CA ASP A 585 37.08 17.19 -14.71
C ASP A 585 36.11 18.13 -15.45
N ILE A 586 34.95 18.38 -14.85
CA ILE A 586 33.95 19.29 -15.40
C ILE A 586 34.48 20.72 -15.30
N LYS A 587 34.67 21.40 -16.43
CA LYS A 587 35.07 22.81 -16.45
C LYS A 587 34.03 23.67 -15.75
N ASN A 588 34.47 24.69 -15.00
CA ASN A 588 33.57 25.56 -14.23
C ASN A 588 32.55 26.30 -15.10
N GLU A 589 32.97 26.74 -16.28
CA GLU A 589 32.12 27.45 -17.24
C GLU A 589 31.03 26.53 -17.78
N GLU A 590 31.39 25.34 -18.24
CA GLU A 590 30.46 24.33 -18.76
C GLU A 590 29.50 23.83 -17.68
N ALA A 591 29.99 23.66 -16.44
CA ALA A 591 29.14 23.32 -15.30
C ALA A 591 28.12 24.42 -14.99
N LYS A 592 28.51 25.70 -15.13
CA LYS A 592 27.61 26.83 -14.92
C LYS A 592 26.57 26.92 -16.04
N GLU A 593 26.97 26.82 -17.30
CA GLU A 593 26.08 26.96 -18.47
C GLU A 593 25.01 25.87 -18.54
N LEU A 594 25.35 24.64 -18.14
CA LEU A 594 24.44 23.49 -18.20
C LEU A 594 23.84 23.10 -16.84
N GLY A 595 24.15 23.83 -15.76
CA GLY A 595 23.70 23.46 -14.41
C GLY A 595 24.18 22.06 -13.98
N LEU A 596 25.43 21.70 -14.32
CA LEU A 596 26.02 20.43 -13.90
C LEU A 596 26.55 20.52 -12.48
N ILE A 597 26.29 19.48 -11.70
CA ILE A 597 26.70 19.42 -10.29
C ILE A 597 28.06 18.74 -10.19
N LYS A 598 29.08 19.51 -9.80
CA LYS A 598 30.37 18.95 -9.42
C LYS A 598 30.19 18.05 -8.20
N ASN A 599 30.80 16.86 -8.24
CA ASN A 599 30.67 15.79 -7.24
C ASN A 599 29.41 14.92 -7.38
N ASN A 600 28.60 15.10 -8.43
CA ASN A 600 27.56 14.16 -8.79
C ASN A 600 28.10 13.13 -9.81
N MET A 601 27.90 11.84 -9.52
CA MET A 601 28.44 10.75 -10.34
C MET A 601 27.83 10.73 -11.75
N LEU A 602 26.53 10.97 -11.89
CA LEU A 602 25.83 10.93 -13.17
C LEU A 602 26.25 12.09 -14.07
N ASP A 603 26.37 13.30 -13.51
CA ASP A 603 26.88 14.48 -14.22
C ASP A 603 28.30 14.23 -14.76
N TYR A 604 29.19 13.62 -13.97
CA TYR A 604 30.55 13.25 -14.43
C TYR A 604 30.54 12.21 -15.56
N LEU A 605 29.70 11.18 -15.46
CA LEU A 605 29.59 10.14 -16.49
C LEU A 605 29.11 10.71 -17.82
N ILE A 606 28.07 11.53 -17.78
CA ILE A 606 27.49 12.15 -18.97
C ILE A 606 28.49 13.12 -19.59
N TYR A 607 29.13 13.95 -18.78
CA TYR A 607 30.21 14.81 -19.22
C TYR A 607 31.32 14.02 -19.91
N ALA A 608 31.78 12.93 -19.30
CA ALA A 608 32.85 12.11 -19.85
C ALA A 608 32.48 11.47 -21.20
N VAL A 609 31.26 10.94 -21.33
CA VAL A 609 30.75 10.37 -22.58
C VAL A 609 30.69 11.43 -23.68
N CYS A 610 30.06 12.57 -23.41
CA CYS A 610 29.93 13.61 -24.42
C CYS A 610 31.30 14.18 -24.80
N LYS A 611 32.23 14.39 -23.86
CA LYS A 611 33.61 14.82 -24.14
C LYS A 611 34.37 13.84 -25.03
N ARG A 612 34.16 12.54 -24.84
CA ARG A 612 34.69 11.53 -25.77
C ARG A 612 34.06 11.70 -27.15
N GLU A 613 32.74 11.81 -27.23
CA GLU A 613 32.03 11.95 -28.50
C GLU A 613 32.41 13.24 -29.24
N VAL A 614 32.84 14.32 -28.55
CA VAL A 614 33.42 15.51 -29.22
C VAL A 614 34.53 15.12 -30.19
N LYS A 615 35.44 14.22 -29.79
CA LYS A 615 36.57 13.80 -30.62
C LYS A 615 36.17 12.92 -31.80
N LYS A 616 35.05 12.21 -31.67
CA LYS A 616 34.55 11.26 -32.67
C LYS A 616 33.62 11.91 -33.69
N ILE A 617 32.73 12.78 -33.21
CA ILE A 617 31.66 13.40 -33.97
C ILE A 617 32.07 14.78 -34.49
N GLY A 618 33.00 15.47 -33.80
CA GLY A 618 33.41 16.82 -34.14
C GLY A 618 32.44 17.91 -33.68
N ILE A 619 31.43 17.56 -32.88
CA ILE A 619 30.43 18.50 -32.32
C ILE A 619 30.84 18.86 -30.90
N SER A 620 30.65 20.12 -30.50
CA SER A 620 31.02 20.54 -29.14
C SER A 620 30.17 19.86 -28.07
N PHE A 621 30.70 19.83 -26.84
CA PHE A 621 30.00 19.28 -25.69
C PHE A 621 28.65 19.98 -25.45
N ILE A 622 28.63 21.30 -25.54
CA ILE A 622 27.43 22.11 -25.31
C ILE A 622 26.35 21.82 -26.35
N GLU A 623 26.71 21.74 -27.64
CA GLU A 623 25.75 21.43 -28.71
C GLU A 623 25.17 20.02 -28.55
N GLN A 624 25.99 19.02 -28.22
CA GLN A 624 25.52 17.66 -27.93
C GLN A 624 24.51 17.66 -26.78
N MET A 625 24.82 18.38 -25.69
CA MET A 625 23.92 18.49 -24.55
C MET A 625 22.61 19.18 -24.90
N LYS A 626 22.63 20.25 -25.70
CA LYS A 626 21.42 20.94 -26.17
C LYS A 626 20.52 20.03 -27.02
N ILE A 627 21.11 19.24 -27.93
CA ILE A 627 20.38 18.25 -28.73
C ILE A 627 19.75 17.18 -27.83
N LEU A 628 20.50 16.64 -26.87
CA LEU A 628 19.98 15.63 -25.93
C LEU A 628 18.88 16.19 -25.02
N CYS A 629 19.01 17.43 -24.56
CA CYS A 629 17.96 18.15 -23.84
C CYS A 629 16.71 18.30 -24.71
N LYS A 630 16.83 18.75 -25.96
CA LYS A 630 15.67 18.88 -26.85
C LYS A 630 15.02 17.55 -27.20
N LEU A 631 15.79 16.47 -27.35
CA LEU A 631 15.24 15.12 -27.51
C LEU A 631 14.48 14.67 -26.25
N SER A 632 14.96 15.05 -25.06
CA SER A 632 14.29 14.70 -23.81
C SER A 632 12.94 15.38 -23.59
N THR A 633 12.66 16.48 -24.31
CA THR A 633 11.35 17.14 -24.28
C THR A 633 10.30 16.43 -25.14
N ILE A 634 10.66 15.35 -25.83
CA ILE A 634 9.77 14.60 -26.71
C ILE A 634 9.51 13.22 -26.10
N ASN A 635 8.26 12.97 -25.70
CA ASN A 635 7.87 11.72 -25.04
C ASN A 635 7.92 10.49 -25.96
N LYS A 636 7.78 10.68 -27.27
CA LYS A 636 7.68 9.61 -28.26
C LYS A 636 8.99 9.39 -29.01
N THR A 637 9.13 8.21 -29.62
CA THR A 637 10.18 7.98 -30.62
C THR A 637 9.97 8.92 -31.79
N ILE A 638 11.06 9.46 -32.33
CA ILE A 638 11.00 10.39 -33.46
C ILE A 638 11.54 9.76 -34.74
N SER A 639 11.13 10.34 -35.87
CA SER A 639 11.68 9.98 -37.17
C SER A 639 13.06 10.61 -37.38
N LYS A 640 13.82 10.07 -38.33
CA LYS A 640 15.10 10.65 -38.74
C LYS A 640 14.93 12.08 -39.28
N THR A 641 13.82 12.36 -39.94
CA THR A 641 13.50 13.71 -40.43
C THR A 641 13.33 14.68 -39.27
N ASP A 642 12.56 14.32 -38.24
CA ASP A 642 12.38 15.15 -37.05
C ASP A 642 13.71 15.32 -36.28
N PHE A 643 14.51 14.26 -36.21
CA PHE A 643 15.84 14.31 -35.62
C PHE A 643 16.75 15.31 -36.33
N ILE A 644 16.74 15.34 -37.68
CA ILE A 644 17.51 16.31 -38.46
C ILE A 644 17.10 17.74 -38.12
N LEU A 645 15.79 18.01 -38.01
CA LEU A 645 15.29 19.34 -37.63
C LEU A 645 15.80 19.77 -36.24
N ILE A 646 15.77 18.86 -35.26
CA ILE A 646 16.30 19.13 -33.91
C ILE A 646 17.80 19.44 -33.94
N VAL A 647 18.58 18.71 -34.76
CA VAL A 647 20.01 18.98 -34.87
C VAL A 647 20.26 20.33 -35.54
N GLN A 648 19.45 20.69 -36.54
CA GLN A 648 19.56 21.96 -37.27
C GLN A 648 19.25 23.19 -36.39
N ASP A 649 18.44 23.04 -35.33
CA ASP A 649 18.19 24.12 -34.36
C ASP A 649 19.47 24.56 -33.62
N PHE A 650 20.46 23.67 -33.51
CA PHE A 650 21.69 23.93 -32.76
C PHE A 650 22.95 23.93 -33.63
N ILE A 651 22.89 23.35 -34.84
CA ILE A 651 24.03 23.19 -35.74
C ILE A 651 23.61 23.65 -37.15
N ALA A 652 24.10 24.82 -37.56
CA ALA A 652 23.69 25.47 -38.81
C ALA A 652 24.10 24.69 -40.09
N GLU A 653 25.25 24.00 -40.08
CA GLU A 653 25.75 23.20 -41.21
C GLU A 653 25.75 21.71 -40.87
N THR A 654 24.60 21.06 -41.03
CA THR A 654 24.46 19.61 -40.86
C THR A 654 24.60 18.89 -42.20
N ASN A 655 25.50 17.90 -42.26
CA ASN A 655 25.61 16.99 -43.39
C ASN A 655 25.23 15.56 -42.97
N ASP A 656 25.01 14.68 -43.95
CA ASP A 656 24.59 13.29 -43.71
C ASP A 656 25.57 12.52 -42.81
N THR A 657 26.86 12.84 -42.89
CA THR A 657 27.90 12.25 -42.04
C THR A 657 27.72 12.64 -40.57
N THR A 658 27.51 13.92 -40.29
CA THR A 658 27.26 14.45 -38.94
C THR A 658 26.01 13.83 -38.33
N ILE A 659 24.92 13.75 -39.10
CA ILE A 659 23.67 13.11 -38.66
C ILE A 659 23.90 11.62 -38.36
N SER A 660 24.59 10.91 -39.25
CA SER A 660 24.89 9.48 -39.04
C SER A 660 25.77 9.25 -37.81
N LEU A 661 26.69 10.16 -37.50
CA LEU A 661 27.54 10.06 -36.30
C LEU A 661 26.75 10.34 -35.03
N LEU A 662 25.86 11.34 -35.04
CA LEU A 662 24.95 11.66 -33.93
C LEU A 662 23.93 10.53 -33.66
N LEU A 663 23.38 9.90 -34.70
CA LEU A 663 22.49 8.74 -34.51
C LEU A 663 23.21 7.57 -33.83
N ASN A 664 24.53 7.49 -33.98
CA ASN A 664 25.40 6.51 -33.31
C ASN A 664 26.00 7.03 -32.00
N HIS A 665 25.47 8.12 -31.44
CA HIS A 665 25.87 8.65 -30.14
C HIS A 665 25.53 7.65 -29.02
N ALA A 666 26.34 7.63 -27.96
CA ALA A 666 26.23 6.63 -26.88
C ALA A 666 24.90 6.69 -26.11
N PHE A 667 24.25 7.84 -26.07
CA PHE A 667 22.95 8.05 -25.42
C PHE A 667 21.76 8.05 -26.36
N ILE A 668 21.99 7.82 -27.66
CA ILE A 668 20.91 7.69 -28.64
C ILE A 668 20.72 6.19 -28.94
N ASP A 669 19.47 5.78 -28.96
CA ASP A 669 19.04 4.50 -29.51
C ASP A 669 18.41 4.74 -30.87
N TYR A 670 18.94 4.04 -31.88
CA TYR A 670 18.55 4.16 -33.27
C TYR A 670 18.38 2.76 -33.84
N ALA A 671 17.12 2.30 -33.91
CA ALA A 671 16.78 1.00 -34.47
C ALA A 671 16.50 1.09 -35.98
N ASN A 672 15.83 2.15 -36.40
CA ASN A 672 15.52 2.48 -37.81
C ASN A 672 15.10 3.95 -37.94
N ASP A 673 14.86 4.42 -39.17
CA ASP A 673 14.49 5.82 -39.50
C ASP A 673 13.20 6.34 -38.82
N LYS A 674 12.45 5.51 -38.11
CA LYS A 674 11.23 5.89 -37.35
C LYS A 674 11.37 5.73 -35.84
N LEU A 675 12.47 5.14 -35.38
CA LEU A 675 12.67 4.74 -33.99
C LEU A 675 13.99 5.32 -33.48
N ILE A 676 13.98 6.62 -33.21
CA ILE A 676 15.05 7.34 -32.52
C ILE A 676 14.56 7.78 -31.15
N ASN A 677 15.34 7.48 -30.11
CA ASN A 677 15.03 7.86 -28.73
C ASN A 677 16.32 7.99 -27.89
N ILE A 678 16.20 8.52 -26.67
CA ILE A 678 17.26 8.43 -25.67
C ILE A 678 17.33 6.98 -25.16
N ARG A 679 18.55 6.42 -25.10
CA ARG A 679 18.81 5.00 -24.84
C ARG A 679 18.35 4.49 -23.47
N TYR A 680 18.35 5.34 -22.45
CA TYR A 680 17.94 4.98 -21.10
C TYR A 680 16.88 5.96 -20.59
N ASP A 681 15.76 5.48 -20.04
CA ASP A 681 14.63 6.33 -19.67
C ASP A 681 14.96 7.34 -18.58
N PHE A 682 15.80 6.97 -17.61
CA PHE A 682 16.24 7.89 -16.56
C PHE A 682 17.11 9.04 -17.12
N LEU A 683 17.75 8.87 -18.28
CA LEU A 683 18.48 9.96 -18.94
C LEU A 683 17.52 11.01 -19.52
N LYS A 684 16.30 10.63 -19.92
CA LYS A 684 15.28 11.61 -20.29
C LYS A 684 14.99 12.54 -19.12
N ASP A 685 14.77 11.98 -17.93
CA ASP A 685 14.54 12.76 -16.70
C ASP A 685 15.75 13.65 -16.37
N PHE A 686 16.97 13.13 -16.54
CA PHE A 686 18.20 13.90 -16.34
C PHE A 686 18.31 15.11 -17.27
N PHE A 687 18.18 14.90 -18.58
CA PHE A 687 18.31 15.98 -19.57
C PHE A 687 17.15 16.97 -19.49
N LEU A 688 15.94 16.50 -19.13
CA LEU A 688 14.79 17.36 -18.87
C LEU A 688 15.07 18.31 -17.71
N LYS A 689 15.62 17.81 -16.59
CA LYS A 689 16.02 18.66 -15.44
C LYS A 689 17.05 19.71 -15.83
N ILE A 690 17.99 19.38 -16.72
CA ILE A 690 18.94 20.36 -17.26
C ILE A 690 18.22 21.41 -18.10
N SER A 691 17.36 21.00 -19.03
CA SER A 691 16.59 21.92 -19.88
C SER A 691 15.78 22.92 -19.05
N ILE A 692 15.16 22.45 -17.97
CA ILE A 692 14.39 23.30 -17.05
C ILE A 692 15.30 24.22 -16.23
N ALA A 693 16.44 23.72 -15.74
CA ALA A 693 17.41 24.58 -15.05
C ALA A 693 17.96 25.68 -15.99
N GLN A 694 18.13 25.39 -17.28
CA GLN A 694 18.55 26.38 -18.26
C GLN A 694 17.46 27.41 -18.56
N MET A 695 16.18 27.02 -18.53
CA MET A 695 15.05 27.95 -18.62
C MET A 695 15.12 29.04 -17.53
N PHE A 696 15.44 28.65 -16.29
CA PHE A 696 15.62 29.60 -15.19
C PHE A 696 16.93 30.39 -15.26
N SER A 697 18.03 29.77 -15.70
CA SER A 697 19.36 30.41 -15.67
C SER A 697 19.61 31.38 -16.84
N ASN A 698 18.94 31.18 -17.97
CA ASN A 698 19.15 31.96 -19.20
C ASN A 698 17.93 32.82 -19.56
N GLU A 699 16.93 32.92 -18.69
CA GLU A 699 15.67 33.64 -18.93
C GLU A 699 14.96 33.21 -20.24
N ASN A 700 15.11 31.94 -20.62
CA ASN A 700 14.49 31.42 -21.83
C ASN A 700 12.98 31.18 -21.61
N ILE A 701 12.20 31.42 -22.66
CA ILE A 701 10.77 31.13 -22.68
C ILE A 701 10.57 29.63 -22.86
N ALA A 702 9.76 29.03 -21.98
CA ALA A 702 9.36 27.63 -22.05
C ALA A 702 8.50 27.40 -23.30
N ASP A 703 8.86 26.41 -24.11
CA ASP A 703 7.97 25.96 -25.18
C ASP A 703 6.83 25.08 -24.63
N ILE A 704 5.77 24.93 -25.42
CA ILE A 704 4.57 24.16 -25.01
C ILE A 704 4.90 22.71 -24.68
N GLN A 705 5.88 22.10 -25.37
CA GLN A 705 6.27 20.71 -25.12
C GLN A 705 6.91 20.55 -23.74
N LEU A 706 7.79 21.47 -23.35
CA LEU A 706 8.39 21.50 -22.03
C LEU A 706 7.34 21.72 -20.93
N LEU A 707 6.41 22.66 -21.16
CA LEU A 707 5.31 22.95 -20.22
C LEU A 707 4.41 21.73 -19.99
N ASP A 708 4.09 20.98 -21.05
CA ASP A 708 3.34 19.72 -20.95
C ASP A 708 4.03 18.69 -20.06
N LEU A 709 5.36 18.57 -20.16
CA LEU A 709 6.12 17.65 -19.32
C LEU A 709 6.15 18.09 -17.86
N LEU A 710 6.24 19.39 -17.60
CA LEU A 710 6.23 19.92 -16.23
C LEU A 710 4.96 19.50 -15.49
N VAL A 711 3.80 19.57 -16.12
CA VAL A 711 2.51 19.17 -15.52
C VAL A 711 2.55 17.74 -14.99
N SER A 712 3.19 16.81 -15.72
CA SER A 712 3.27 15.40 -15.32
C SER A 712 4.33 15.11 -14.24
N ARG A 713 5.32 16.01 -14.06
CA ARG A 713 6.53 15.75 -13.25
C ARG A 713 6.65 16.62 -12.01
N VAL A 714 6.02 17.79 -11.99
CA VAL A 714 6.14 18.77 -10.91
C VAL A 714 5.03 18.57 -9.90
N SER A 715 5.41 18.31 -8.64
CA SER A 715 4.50 18.35 -7.51
C SER A 715 5.19 19.02 -6.32
N TYR A 716 4.39 19.50 -5.37
CA TYR A 716 4.88 20.33 -4.28
C TYR A 716 6.02 19.66 -3.50
N LEU A 717 7.21 20.27 -3.57
CA LEU A 717 8.45 19.83 -2.93
C LEU A 717 8.88 18.39 -3.27
N ASN A 718 8.50 17.88 -4.44
CA ASN A 718 8.95 16.57 -4.88
C ASN A 718 10.44 16.57 -5.26
N ASN A 719 11.05 15.38 -5.32
CA ASN A 719 12.48 15.24 -5.62
C ASN A 719 12.87 15.81 -6.99
N PHE A 720 11.97 15.75 -7.98
CA PHE A 720 12.20 16.35 -9.29
C PHE A 720 12.46 17.86 -9.18
N SER A 721 11.58 18.59 -8.49
CA SER A 721 11.69 20.03 -8.28
C SER A 721 12.90 20.40 -7.41
N LEU A 722 13.18 19.61 -6.36
CA LEU A 722 14.34 19.82 -5.50
C LEU A 722 15.66 19.63 -6.25
N ASP A 723 15.76 18.62 -7.12
CA ASP A 723 16.96 18.39 -7.93
C ASP A 723 17.23 19.52 -8.92
N ILE A 724 16.18 20.09 -9.54
CA ILE A 724 16.32 21.30 -10.38
C ILE A 724 16.88 22.45 -9.54
N GLY A 725 16.36 22.65 -8.33
CA GLY A 725 16.88 23.65 -7.41
C GLY A 725 18.36 23.49 -7.06
N LYS A 726 18.85 22.24 -6.92
CA LYS A 726 20.28 21.96 -6.70
C LYS A 726 21.13 22.34 -7.91
N ARG A 727 20.63 22.12 -9.13
CA ARG A 727 21.30 22.53 -10.39
C ARG A 727 21.40 24.05 -10.51
N LEU A 728 20.43 24.76 -9.94
CA LEU A 728 20.38 26.23 -9.86
C LEU A 728 21.09 26.81 -8.64
N TYR A 729 21.99 26.07 -7.97
CA TYR A 729 22.64 26.55 -6.74
C TYR A 729 23.36 27.90 -6.93
N LYS A 730 23.98 28.12 -8.11
CA LYS A 730 24.73 29.34 -8.45
C LYS A 730 23.88 30.47 -9.05
N THR A 731 22.63 30.21 -9.43
CA THR A 731 21.73 31.22 -10.01
C THR A 731 21.10 32.02 -8.86
N ASP A 732 21.04 33.35 -8.98
CA ASP A 732 20.50 34.17 -7.91
C ASP A 732 18.98 34.00 -7.81
N VAL A 733 18.43 34.20 -6.61
CA VAL A 733 16.98 34.02 -6.37
C VAL A 733 16.18 35.07 -7.14
N GLU A 734 16.73 36.26 -7.30
CA GLU A 734 16.14 37.34 -8.10
C GLU A 734 15.99 36.92 -9.57
N ASP A 735 17.01 36.31 -10.18
CA ASP A 735 16.94 35.80 -11.55
C ASP A 735 15.88 34.71 -11.70
N ILE A 736 15.76 33.84 -10.69
CA ILE A 736 14.73 32.78 -10.66
C ILE A 736 13.32 33.40 -10.60
N VAL A 737 13.13 34.44 -9.80
CA VAL A 737 11.86 35.20 -9.74
C VAL A 737 11.57 35.84 -11.09
N VAL A 738 12.54 36.52 -11.70
CA VAL A 738 12.40 37.17 -13.00
C VAL A 738 12.01 36.16 -14.08
N SER A 739 12.70 35.01 -14.16
CA SER A 739 12.37 33.96 -15.14
C SER A 739 10.97 33.36 -14.89
N THR A 740 10.56 33.21 -13.62
CA THR A 740 9.20 32.78 -13.26
C THR A 740 8.15 33.77 -13.78
N LEU A 741 8.38 35.06 -13.59
CA LEU A 741 7.50 36.14 -14.05
C LEU A 741 7.42 36.20 -15.57
N ILE A 742 8.57 36.20 -16.28
CA ILE A 742 8.63 36.23 -17.74
C ILE A 742 7.84 35.06 -18.35
N ASN A 743 8.05 33.84 -17.85
CA ASN A 743 7.31 32.68 -18.35
C ASN A 743 5.81 32.77 -18.05
N SER A 744 5.45 33.26 -16.86
CA SER A 744 4.04 33.47 -16.49
C SER A 744 3.37 34.53 -17.38
N GLU A 745 4.05 35.63 -17.70
CA GLU A 745 3.54 36.68 -18.59
C GLU A 745 3.37 36.17 -20.02
N ASN A 746 4.36 35.44 -20.56
CA ASN A 746 4.24 34.84 -21.90
C ASN A 746 3.03 33.89 -22.02
N ILE A 747 2.78 33.08 -20.99
CA ILE A 747 1.61 32.19 -20.98
C ILE A 747 0.31 32.98 -20.83
N ASN A 748 0.30 34.06 -20.05
CA ASN A 748 -0.85 34.98 -19.96
C ASN A 748 -1.21 35.60 -21.32
N ASP A 749 -0.23 35.94 -22.15
CA ASP A 749 -0.49 36.44 -23.49
C ASP A 749 -1.16 35.37 -24.38
N LEU A 750 -0.73 34.11 -24.27
CA LEU A 750 -1.39 32.98 -24.94
C LEU A 750 -2.83 32.76 -24.46
N ILE A 751 -3.09 32.95 -23.16
CA ILE A 751 -4.45 32.90 -22.58
C ILE A 751 -5.34 33.97 -23.21
N ASN A 752 -4.81 35.18 -23.37
CA ASN A 752 -5.55 36.31 -23.96
C ASN A 752 -5.86 36.12 -25.44
N LEU A 753 -4.99 35.43 -26.17
CA LEU A 753 -5.18 35.10 -27.59
C LEU A 753 -6.14 33.91 -27.81
N SER A 754 -6.34 33.08 -26.80
CA SER A 754 -7.15 31.86 -26.89
C SER A 754 -8.63 32.14 -26.65
N ASN A 755 -9.50 31.52 -27.45
CA ASN A 755 -10.96 31.58 -27.25
C ASN A 755 -11.54 30.29 -26.67
N GLU A 756 -10.81 29.18 -26.72
CA GLU A 756 -11.26 27.89 -26.21
C GLU A 756 -10.96 27.73 -24.72
N VAL A 757 -11.98 27.34 -23.94
CA VAL A 757 -11.87 27.16 -22.48
C VAL A 757 -10.91 26.03 -22.11
N SER A 758 -10.92 24.92 -22.86
CA SER A 758 -10.01 23.78 -22.66
C SER A 758 -8.54 24.18 -22.78
N ILE A 759 -8.21 25.01 -23.78
CA ILE A 759 -6.85 25.52 -23.99
C ILE A 759 -6.46 26.48 -22.86
N LYS A 760 -7.36 27.37 -22.43
CA LYS A 760 -7.10 28.28 -21.29
C LYS A 760 -6.81 27.53 -20.00
N ASN A 761 -7.59 26.49 -19.69
CA ASN A 761 -7.37 25.66 -18.50
C ASN A 761 -5.97 25.03 -18.49
N LYS A 762 -5.52 24.54 -19.66
CA LYS A 762 -4.16 24.00 -19.82
C LYS A 762 -3.09 25.06 -19.51
N TYR A 763 -3.29 26.29 -19.96
CA TYR A 763 -2.38 27.40 -19.67
C TYR A 763 -2.41 27.85 -18.20
N TYR A 764 -3.57 27.83 -17.54
CA TYR A 764 -3.66 28.05 -16.08
C TYR A 764 -2.85 27.02 -15.31
N GLU A 765 -2.93 25.75 -15.74
CA GLU A 765 -2.17 24.66 -15.17
C GLU A 765 -0.66 24.83 -15.35
N TYR A 766 -0.21 25.33 -16.50
CA TYR A 766 1.21 25.63 -16.71
C TYR A 766 1.76 26.70 -15.76
N ILE A 767 1.05 27.83 -15.58
CA ILE A 767 1.50 28.89 -14.67
C ILE A 767 1.53 28.38 -13.22
N SER A 768 0.51 27.62 -12.81
CA SER A 768 0.49 26.95 -11.51
C SER A 768 1.70 26.03 -11.32
N ASN A 769 2.03 25.18 -12.31
CA ASN A 769 3.16 24.26 -12.23
C ASN A 769 4.52 24.98 -12.18
N ILE A 770 4.70 26.06 -12.94
CA ILE A 770 5.92 26.88 -12.86
C ILE A 770 6.06 27.47 -11.45
N PHE A 771 4.97 27.97 -10.86
CA PHE A 771 4.98 28.48 -9.50
C PHE A 771 5.31 27.39 -8.47
N ILE A 772 4.72 26.19 -8.58
CA ILE A 772 5.03 25.06 -7.69
C ILE A 772 6.50 24.62 -7.82
N LEU A 773 7.04 24.62 -9.04
CA LEU A 773 8.45 24.35 -9.29
C LEU A 773 9.35 25.41 -8.63
N TYR A 774 8.98 26.69 -8.74
CA TYR A 774 9.67 27.79 -8.05
C TYR A 774 9.76 27.56 -6.54
N LEU A 775 8.68 27.11 -5.89
CA LEU A 775 8.70 26.75 -4.47
C LEU A 775 9.69 25.62 -4.16
N GLY A 776 9.77 24.60 -5.02
CA GLY A 776 10.75 23.53 -4.92
C GLY A 776 12.19 24.02 -5.04
N ILE A 777 12.45 24.95 -5.96
CA ILE A 777 13.76 25.59 -6.14
C ILE A 777 14.15 26.38 -4.88
N LEU A 778 13.23 27.19 -4.34
CA LEU A 778 13.45 27.92 -3.08
C LEU A 778 13.78 26.97 -1.92
N LYS A 779 13.07 25.83 -1.82
CA LYS A 779 13.33 24.82 -0.79
C LYS A 779 14.75 24.28 -0.90
N SER A 780 15.20 23.91 -2.10
CA SER A 780 16.56 23.42 -2.32
C SER A 780 17.63 24.46 -2.00
N LYS A 781 17.33 25.75 -2.16
CA LYS A 781 18.22 26.86 -1.80
C LYS A 781 18.12 27.28 -0.33
N ASN A 782 17.40 26.51 0.50
CA ASN A 782 17.13 26.80 1.91
C ASN A 782 16.43 28.17 2.13
N LYS A 783 15.61 28.60 1.16
CA LYS A 783 14.81 29.84 1.22
C LYS A 783 13.33 29.60 1.50
N LEU A 784 12.90 28.34 1.59
CA LEU A 784 11.52 27.95 1.94
C LEU A 784 11.53 26.95 3.10
N ASN A 785 11.53 27.42 4.34
CA ASN A 785 11.56 26.55 5.52
C ASN A 785 10.34 26.71 6.43
N THR A 786 9.67 27.85 6.35
CA THR A 786 8.57 28.24 7.21
C THR A 786 7.35 28.64 6.38
N GLN A 787 6.21 28.74 7.06
CA GLN A 787 4.98 29.27 6.47
C GLN A 787 5.17 30.70 5.91
N LYS A 788 5.91 31.55 6.64
CA LYS A 788 6.21 32.92 6.21
C LYS A 788 7.00 32.97 4.90
N ASP A 789 7.89 32.01 4.68
CA ASP A 789 8.64 31.94 3.43
C ASP A 789 7.74 31.57 2.25
N LEU A 790 6.75 30.70 2.49
CA LEU A 790 5.76 30.30 1.50
C LEU A 790 4.84 31.48 1.12
N ASP A 791 4.35 32.22 2.11
CA ASP A 791 3.51 33.41 1.88
C ASP A 791 4.30 34.50 1.14
N LYS A 792 5.58 34.69 1.50
CA LYS A 792 6.48 35.60 0.78
C LYS A 792 6.64 35.18 -0.69
N ALA A 793 6.87 33.89 -0.96
CA ALA A 793 7.05 33.38 -2.32
C ALA A 793 5.80 33.60 -3.20
N LEU A 794 4.59 33.49 -2.63
CA LEU A 794 3.35 33.83 -3.33
C LEU A 794 3.31 35.32 -3.71
N LEU A 795 3.69 36.20 -2.78
CA LEU A 795 3.74 37.64 -3.03
C LEU A 795 4.85 38.01 -4.04
N ASP A 796 6.00 37.35 -4.01
CA ASP A 796 7.10 37.62 -4.95
C ASP A 796 6.69 37.40 -6.42
N ILE A 797 5.72 36.51 -6.68
CA ILE A 797 5.28 36.15 -8.04
C ILE A 797 3.97 36.84 -8.45
N PHE A 798 3.01 36.98 -7.55
CA PHE A 798 1.65 37.42 -7.92
C PHE A 798 1.26 38.80 -7.39
N SER A 799 2.12 39.48 -6.60
CA SER A 799 1.83 40.80 -6.05
C SER A 799 2.13 41.90 -7.06
N ASN A 800 1.17 42.79 -7.31
CA ASN A 800 1.40 44.01 -8.11
C ASN A 800 1.71 45.23 -7.23
N ASN A 801 1.14 45.28 -6.02
CA ASN A 801 1.23 46.39 -5.06
C ASN A 801 1.03 45.85 -3.64
N LYS A 802 1.36 46.64 -2.60
CA LYS A 802 1.09 46.25 -1.21
C LYS A 802 -0.40 45.94 -0.99
N GLY A 803 -0.69 44.69 -0.64
CA GLY A 803 -2.05 44.23 -0.32
C GLY A 803 -2.87 43.78 -1.53
N GLU A 804 -2.29 43.74 -2.75
CA GLU A 804 -2.99 43.30 -3.95
C GLU A 804 -2.24 42.18 -4.67
N VAL A 805 -2.93 41.05 -4.87
CA VAL A 805 -2.47 39.91 -5.65
C VAL A 805 -3.30 39.86 -6.94
N SER A 806 -2.67 39.65 -8.08
CA SER A 806 -3.37 39.53 -9.37
C SER A 806 -2.95 38.28 -10.13
N LYS A 807 -3.85 37.73 -10.95
CA LYS A 807 -3.57 36.59 -11.83
C LYS A 807 -3.01 35.40 -11.05
N LEU A 808 -3.65 35.06 -9.93
CA LEU A 808 -3.25 33.94 -9.08
C LEU A 808 -3.72 32.63 -9.70
N TYR A 809 -2.79 31.75 -10.07
CA TYR A 809 -3.08 30.43 -10.64
C TYR A 809 -2.71 29.32 -9.64
N LEU A 810 -3.70 28.53 -9.23
CA LEU A 810 -3.51 27.36 -8.36
C LEU A 810 -4.36 26.20 -8.91
N TYR A 811 -3.72 25.22 -9.54
CA TYR A 811 -4.39 24.22 -10.36
C TYR A 811 -3.91 22.79 -10.01
N ASN A 812 -4.84 21.87 -9.75
CA ASN A 812 -4.59 20.44 -9.48
C ASN A 812 -3.57 20.17 -8.35
N ILE A 813 -3.67 20.91 -7.25
CA ILE A 813 -2.74 20.83 -6.13
C ILE A 813 -3.31 19.94 -5.01
N ARG A 814 -2.67 18.78 -4.80
CA ARG A 814 -3.06 17.80 -3.77
C ARG A 814 -2.60 18.18 -2.37
N GLU A 815 -3.30 17.65 -1.37
CA GLU A 815 -2.87 17.74 0.03
C GLU A 815 -1.76 16.73 0.33
N LEU A 816 -0.54 17.22 0.56
CA LEU A 816 0.61 16.41 1.00
C LEU A 816 0.99 16.78 2.44
N LYS A 817 1.33 15.78 3.25
CA LYS A 817 1.78 15.99 4.65
C LYS A 817 3.27 16.38 4.71
N ILE A 818 3.64 17.41 3.94
CA ILE A 818 5.01 17.93 3.83
C ILE A 818 5.11 19.26 4.59
N ASN A 819 6.29 19.59 5.13
CA ASN A 819 6.57 20.84 5.82
C ASN A 819 7.49 21.77 5.01
N PRO A 820 7.14 23.07 4.84
CA PRO A 820 5.89 23.70 5.28
C PRO A 820 4.68 23.13 4.52
N LYS A 821 3.48 23.23 5.11
CA LYS A 821 2.26 22.81 4.41
C LYS A 821 1.97 23.80 3.29
N LEU A 822 1.50 23.32 2.15
CA LEU A 822 1.05 24.18 1.05
C LEU A 822 -0.33 24.76 1.38
N VAL A 823 -0.32 25.74 2.26
CA VAL A 823 -1.47 26.53 2.73
C VAL A 823 -0.97 27.97 2.73
N PHE A 824 -1.77 28.93 2.31
CA PHE A 824 -1.36 30.35 2.24
C PHE A 824 -2.12 31.19 3.26
N ASP A 825 -1.46 32.25 3.75
CA ASP A 825 -2.10 33.35 4.47
C ASP A 825 -2.56 34.43 3.49
N PHE A 826 -3.88 34.56 3.32
CA PHE A 826 -4.49 35.58 2.46
C PHE A 826 -4.96 36.82 3.23
N SER A 827 -4.66 36.93 4.52
CA SER A 827 -5.07 38.04 5.38
C SER A 827 -4.62 39.39 4.80
N ASN A 828 -5.51 40.39 4.79
CA ASN A 828 -5.26 41.73 4.23
C ASN A 828 -4.94 41.78 2.73
N LEU A 829 -5.31 40.75 1.95
CA LEU A 829 -5.12 40.73 0.51
C LEU A 829 -6.43 40.91 -0.26
N THR A 830 -6.37 41.74 -1.30
CA THR A 830 -7.35 41.75 -2.39
C THR A 830 -6.77 40.94 -3.56
N ILE A 831 -7.46 39.85 -3.95
CA ILE A 831 -7.05 38.95 -5.01
C ILE A 831 -7.90 39.22 -6.26
N LYS A 832 -7.28 39.65 -7.35
CA LYS A 832 -7.92 39.89 -8.65
C LYS A 832 -7.54 38.81 -9.65
N ASP A 833 -8.50 38.40 -10.47
CA ASP A 833 -8.34 37.41 -11.54
C ASP A 833 -7.69 36.10 -11.03
N CYS A 834 -8.28 35.48 -10.01
CA CYS A 834 -7.82 34.19 -9.51
C CYS A 834 -8.35 33.03 -10.37
N TYR A 835 -7.56 31.97 -10.53
CA TYR A 835 -7.96 30.75 -11.22
C TYR A 835 -7.52 29.57 -10.34
N ILE A 836 -8.42 29.16 -9.45
CA ILE A 836 -8.18 28.14 -8.44
C ILE A 836 -9.00 26.91 -8.78
N TYR A 837 -8.35 25.83 -9.20
CA TYR A 837 -8.99 24.57 -9.57
C TYR A 837 -8.40 23.42 -8.77
N ASP A 838 -9.26 22.70 -8.05
CA ASP A 838 -8.90 21.45 -7.37
C ASP A 838 -7.68 21.60 -6.43
N TYR A 839 -7.52 22.78 -5.82
CA TYR A 839 -6.53 23.06 -4.77
C TYR A 839 -7.09 22.65 -3.41
N TYR A 840 -6.64 21.49 -2.91
CA TYR A 840 -7.13 20.90 -1.66
C TYR A 840 -6.83 21.75 -0.41
N GLY A 841 -5.77 22.57 -0.46
CA GLY A 841 -5.35 23.43 0.65
C GLY A 841 -6.22 24.68 0.86
N LEU A 842 -7.08 25.06 -0.11
CA LEU A 842 -7.80 26.34 -0.07
C LEU A 842 -8.65 26.51 1.19
N VAL A 843 -9.36 25.46 1.61
CA VAL A 843 -10.23 25.49 2.80
C VAL A 843 -9.42 25.59 4.11
N ASN A 844 -8.13 25.28 4.06
CA ASN A 844 -7.24 25.35 5.22
C ASN A 844 -6.43 26.66 5.27
N CYS A 845 -6.53 27.52 4.25
CA CYS A 845 -5.90 28.84 4.20
C CYS A 845 -6.40 29.77 5.31
N ILE A 846 -5.59 30.78 5.61
CA ILE A 846 -5.91 31.80 6.61
C ILE A 846 -6.58 32.98 5.90
N PHE A 847 -7.68 33.45 6.47
CA PHE A 847 -8.46 34.57 5.96
C PHE A 847 -8.85 35.51 7.11
N ASP A 848 -8.91 36.80 6.84
CA ASP A 848 -9.44 37.82 7.74
C ASP A 848 -10.61 38.59 7.12
N GLU A 849 -11.24 39.48 7.89
CA GLU A 849 -12.39 40.26 7.44
C GLU A 849 -12.10 41.19 6.26
N THR A 850 -10.81 41.50 6.01
CA THR A 850 -10.38 42.37 4.92
C THR A 850 -9.99 41.59 3.66
N THR A 851 -9.95 40.27 3.73
CA THR A 851 -9.58 39.40 2.62
C THR A 851 -10.70 39.38 1.58
N LEU A 852 -10.37 39.64 0.31
CA LEU A 852 -11.35 39.71 -0.77
C LEU A 852 -10.83 39.10 -2.08
N PHE A 853 -11.47 38.04 -2.56
CA PHE A 853 -11.37 37.58 -3.95
C PHE A 853 -12.32 38.40 -4.80
N GLU A 854 -11.78 39.35 -5.57
CA GLU A 854 -12.55 40.30 -6.35
C GLU A 854 -13.08 39.70 -7.65
N SER A 855 -12.28 38.96 -8.40
CA SER A 855 -12.65 38.34 -9.69
C SER A 855 -11.90 37.03 -9.90
N GLY A 856 -12.47 36.13 -10.71
CA GLY A 856 -11.79 34.87 -11.04
C GLY A 856 -12.74 33.67 -11.16
N VAL A 857 -12.15 32.48 -11.13
CA VAL A 857 -12.84 31.19 -11.12
C VAL A 857 -12.30 30.34 -9.97
N ILE A 858 -13.22 29.75 -9.18
CA ILE A 858 -12.87 28.84 -8.10
C ILE A 858 -13.67 27.53 -8.25
N LYS A 859 -12.94 26.41 -8.24
CA LYS A 859 -13.46 25.05 -8.12
C LYS A 859 -12.78 24.37 -6.93
N ILE A 860 -13.56 24.04 -5.90
CA ILE A 860 -13.09 23.32 -4.70
C ILE A 860 -13.34 21.82 -4.88
N PRO A 861 -12.33 20.96 -4.62
CA PRO A 861 -12.50 19.52 -4.77
C PRO A 861 -13.45 18.97 -3.69
N PRO A 862 -14.20 17.89 -3.98
CA PRO A 862 -15.09 17.27 -3.00
C PRO A 862 -14.27 16.71 -1.83
N SER A 863 -14.44 17.28 -0.63
CA SER A 863 -13.64 16.93 0.55
C SER A 863 -14.50 16.53 1.76
N LYS A 864 -13.89 15.80 2.70
CA LYS A 864 -14.51 15.50 3.99
C LYS A 864 -14.62 16.78 4.80
N LYS A 865 -15.84 17.12 5.26
CA LYS A 865 -16.18 18.32 6.06
C LYS A 865 -15.09 18.72 7.07
N THR A 866 -14.33 19.76 6.75
CA THR A 866 -13.37 20.41 7.66
C THR A 866 -13.88 21.79 8.07
N SER A 867 -13.55 22.22 9.29
CA SER A 867 -13.79 23.60 9.72
C SER A 867 -12.85 24.52 8.94
N SER A 868 -13.41 25.43 8.15
CA SER A 868 -12.66 26.40 7.33
C SER A 868 -12.92 27.83 7.81
N GLN A 869 -11.94 28.72 7.63
CA GLN A 869 -12.09 30.16 7.82
C GLN A 869 -12.68 30.87 6.59
N LEU A 870 -12.77 30.20 5.44
CA LEU A 870 -13.32 30.75 4.21
C LEU A 870 -14.83 31.05 4.38
N LYS A 871 -15.25 32.26 4.05
CA LYS A 871 -16.65 32.72 4.12
C LYS A 871 -17.10 33.24 2.76
N LYS A 872 -18.41 33.27 2.50
CA LYS A 872 -18.95 33.93 1.28
C LYS A 872 -18.58 35.40 1.22
N THR A 873 -18.41 36.06 2.36
CA THR A 873 -18.01 37.48 2.42
C THR A 873 -16.63 37.72 1.84
N HIS A 874 -15.76 36.71 1.78
CA HIS A 874 -14.44 36.83 1.14
C HIS A 874 -14.54 36.74 -0.40
N LEU A 875 -15.70 36.41 -0.97
CA LEU A 875 -15.88 36.17 -2.40
C LEU A 875 -16.84 37.21 -3.01
N SER A 876 -16.37 37.96 -4.00
CA SER A 876 -17.22 38.91 -4.72
C SER A 876 -18.14 38.19 -5.72
N LYS A 877 -19.20 38.89 -6.17
CA LYS A 877 -20.12 38.41 -7.21
C LYS A 877 -19.45 38.19 -8.58
N LYS A 878 -18.25 38.73 -8.81
CA LYS A 878 -17.50 38.52 -10.06
C LYS A 878 -16.66 37.24 -10.04
N VAL A 879 -16.64 36.50 -8.92
CA VAL A 879 -15.99 35.18 -8.83
C VAL A 879 -16.97 34.11 -9.32
N LEU A 880 -16.58 33.39 -10.36
CA LEU A 880 -17.32 32.24 -10.87
C LEU A 880 -17.01 31.02 -10.00
N LEU A 881 -18.04 30.42 -9.39
CA LEU A 881 -17.92 29.17 -8.63
C LEU A 881 -18.37 28.01 -9.52
N LEU A 882 -17.51 27.03 -9.72
CA LEU A 882 -17.80 25.86 -10.56
C LEU A 882 -18.28 24.66 -9.74
N ASP A 883 -19.04 23.77 -10.36
CA ASP A 883 -19.53 22.51 -9.78
C ASP A 883 -20.17 22.71 -8.39
N ASN A 884 -19.89 21.80 -7.45
CA ASN A 884 -20.46 21.83 -6.10
C ASN A 884 -19.75 22.84 -5.17
N THR A 885 -18.91 23.72 -5.71
CA THR A 885 -18.14 24.70 -4.92
C THR A 885 -19.04 25.65 -4.14
N SER A 886 -20.15 26.07 -4.75
CA SER A 886 -21.17 26.89 -4.09
C SER A 886 -21.74 26.16 -2.86
N GLU A 887 -22.18 24.91 -3.02
CA GLU A 887 -22.69 24.09 -1.91
C GLU A 887 -21.66 23.86 -0.81
N ILE A 888 -20.39 23.66 -1.18
CA ILE A 888 -19.30 23.49 -0.22
C ILE A 888 -19.12 24.78 0.60
N ILE A 889 -19.04 25.95 -0.05
CA ILE A 889 -18.91 27.24 0.64
C ILE A 889 -20.15 27.51 1.50
N ASP A 890 -21.36 27.24 1.00
CA ASP A 890 -22.61 27.36 1.77
C ASP A 890 -22.58 26.49 3.03
N SER A 891 -22.06 25.26 2.91
CA SER A 891 -21.93 24.35 4.04
C SER A 891 -20.90 24.81 5.08
N ILE A 892 -19.86 25.53 4.64
CA ILE A 892 -18.85 26.16 5.49
C ILE A 892 -19.40 27.41 6.19
N ASP A 893 -20.18 28.23 5.46
CA ASP A 893 -20.63 29.56 5.87
C ASP A 893 -21.97 29.54 6.63
N SER A 894 -22.65 28.39 6.67
CA SER A 894 -23.81 28.20 7.52
C SER A 894 -23.42 28.38 8.99
N PRO A 895 -24.12 29.23 9.77
CA PRO A 895 -23.85 29.38 11.19
C PRO A 895 -23.94 28.00 11.81
N SER A 896 -22.84 27.66 12.46
CA SER A 896 -22.47 26.32 12.87
C SER A 896 -23.57 25.56 13.61
N HIS A 897 -24.29 24.69 12.90
CA HIS A 897 -24.80 23.45 13.51
C HIS A 897 -23.65 22.59 14.08
N ILE A 898 -22.39 22.90 13.77
CA ILE A 898 -21.20 22.21 14.26
C ILE A 898 -20.80 22.64 15.69
N SER A 899 -21.08 23.89 16.11
CA SER A 899 -20.87 24.29 17.51
C SER A 899 -21.94 23.65 18.40
N ASP A 900 -23.19 23.67 17.96
CA ASP A 900 -24.30 23.09 18.71
C ASP A 900 -24.17 21.57 18.79
N ASP A 901 -23.71 20.87 17.76
CA ASP A 901 -23.60 19.41 17.80
C ASP A 901 -22.38 18.92 18.63
N ARG A 902 -21.26 19.67 18.66
CA ARG A 902 -20.16 19.41 19.61
C ARG A 902 -20.52 19.79 21.04
N SER A 903 -21.19 20.92 21.25
CA SER A 903 -21.63 21.37 22.57
C SER A 903 -22.76 20.48 23.11
N MET A 904 -23.68 20.01 22.25
CA MET A 904 -24.69 18.99 22.57
C MET A 904 -24.03 17.67 22.93
N LYS A 905 -23.05 17.19 22.15
CA LYS A 905 -22.30 15.97 22.50
C LYS A 905 -21.52 16.14 23.81
N SER A 906 -20.96 17.32 24.05
CA SER A 906 -20.21 17.63 25.28
C SER A 906 -21.13 17.66 26.50
N LEU A 907 -22.23 18.42 26.44
CA LEU A 907 -23.30 18.49 27.43
C LEU A 907 -23.89 17.10 27.72
N LYS A 908 -24.26 16.35 26.67
CA LYS A 908 -24.80 14.98 26.79
C LYS A 908 -23.79 14.02 27.42
N SER A 909 -22.51 14.10 27.05
CA SER A 909 -21.47 13.25 27.64
C SER A 909 -21.18 13.56 29.11
N LEU A 910 -21.44 14.80 29.55
CA LEU A 910 -21.21 15.25 30.92
C LEU A 910 -22.41 14.97 31.80
N ILE A 911 -23.63 15.23 31.33
CA ILE A 911 -24.89 14.82 32.00
C ILE A 911 -24.90 13.30 32.24
N LYS A 912 -24.40 12.50 31.28
CA LYS A 912 -24.21 11.04 31.46
C LYS A 912 -23.34 10.65 32.66
N LEU A 913 -22.43 11.51 33.13
CA LEU A 913 -21.63 11.22 34.33
C LEU A 913 -22.49 11.19 35.59
N PHE A 914 -23.52 12.03 35.65
CA PHE A 914 -24.47 12.07 36.75
C PHE A 914 -25.58 11.02 36.60
N HIS A 915 -25.84 10.53 35.39
CA HIS A 915 -26.90 9.56 35.13
C HIS A 915 -26.49 8.12 35.49
N SER A 916 -27.20 7.47 36.41
CA SER A 916 -27.04 6.04 36.72
C SER A 916 -28.34 5.43 37.23
N ASN A 917 -28.66 4.21 36.76
CA ASN A 917 -29.90 3.48 37.10
C ASN A 917 -31.19 4.30 36.85
N GLY A 918 -31.25 5.04 35.73
CA GLY A 918 -32.43 5.82 35.34
C GLY A 918 -32.67 7.11 36.13
N ASN A 919 -31.72 7.56 36.95
CA ASN A 919 -31.79 8.82 37.69
C ASN A 919 -30.46 9.57 37.71
N PHE A 920 -30.49 10.88 37.95
CA PHE A 920 -29.30 11.66 38.23
C PHE A 920 -28.87 11.48 39.70
N LYS A 921 -27.59 11.19 39.91
CA LYS A 921 -26.99 11.02 41.23
C LYS A 921 -25.82 12.00 41.41
N PRO A 922 -25.59 12.47 42.65
CA PRO A 922 -24.41 13.27 42.96
C PRO A 922 -23.11 12.54 42.63
N ARG A 923 -22.09 13.30 42.25
CA ARG A 923 -20.76 12.80 41.86
C ARG A 923 -19.67 13.65 42.48
N LYS A 924 -18.56 13.02 42.86
CA LYS A 924 -17.41 13.70 43.48
C LYS A 924 -16.82 14.76 42.53
N SER A 925 -16.56 15.95 43.06
CA SER A 925 -16.04 17.09 42.28
C SER A 925 -14.73 16.76 41.55
N VAL A 926 -13.82 16.02 42.22
CA VAL A 926 -12.54 15.56 41.67
C VAL A 926 -12.72 14.62 40.48
N GLU A 927 -13.74 13.74 40.51
CA GLU A 927 -13.99 12.78 39.43
C GLU A 927 -14.45 13.49 38.15
N ILE A 928 -15.34 14.47 38.29
CA ILE A 928 -15.88 15.22 37.16
C ILE A 928 -14.79 16.11 36.55
N ARG A 929 -14.05 16.85 37.38
CA ARG A 929 -12.95 17.72 36.92
C ARG A 929 -11.85 16.91 36.23
N LYS A 930 -11.52 15.70 36.71
CA LYS A 930 -10.55 14.81 36.04
C LYS A 930 -11.03 14.33 34.67
N LYS A 931 -12.32 14.03 34.52
CA LYS A 931 -12.90 13.48 33.27
C LYS A 931 -13.25 14.54 32.22
N LYS A 932 -13.50 15.79 32.62
CA LYS A 932 -14.03 16.85 31.74
C LYS A 932 -13.24 18.15 31.72
N GLY A 933 -12.21 18.28 32.55
CA GLY A 933 -11.41 19.51 32.69
C GLY A 933 -12.06 20.54 33.60
N GLY A 934 -11.25 21.40 34.24
CA GLY A 934 -11.74 22.40 35.20
C GLY A 934 -12.65 23.47 34.59
N TYR A 935 -12.24 24.03 33.45
CA TYR A 935 -12.93 25.14 32.77
C TYR A 935 -14.41 24.87 32.48
N LEU A 936 -14.74 23.68 31.93
CA LEU A 936 -16.11 23.31 31.58
C LEU A 936 -16.98 23.11 32.83
N VAL A 937 -16.40 22.53 33.88
CA VAL A 937 -17.10 22.33 35.16
C VAL A 937 -17.39 23.68 35.84
N ASP A 938 -16.46 24.63 35.77
CA ASP A 938 -16.64 25.97 36.33
C ASP A 938 -17.73 26.74 35.59
N ARG A 939 -17.79 26.67 34.25
CA ARG A 939 -18.88 27.26 33.45
C ARG A 939 -20.25 26.69 33.81
N MET A 940 -20.33 25.38 34.10
CA MET A 940 -21.58 24.71 34.48
C MET A 940 -22.07 25.07 35.88
N LEU A 941 -21.15 25.31 36.80
CA LEU A 941 -21.47 25.86 38.11
C LEU A 941 -21.96 27.31 37.99
N SER A 942 -21.32 28.14 37.16
CA SER A 942 -21.75 29.54 36.99
C SER A 942 -23.07 29.69 36.23
N SER A 943 -23.39 28.75 35.35
CA SER A 943 -24.69 28.69 34.63
C SER A 943 -25.79 27.94 35.40
N GLY A 944 -25.51 27.42 36.60
CA GLY A 944 -26.51 26.77 37.45
C GLY A 944 -27.00 25.40 36.95
N ILE A 945 -26.28 24.76 36.02
CA ILE A 945 -26.62 23.43 35.49
C ILE A 945 -26.29 22.33 36.51
N ILE A 946 -25.17 22.50 37.21
CA ILE A 946 -24.78 21.69 38.36
C ILE A 946 -24.63 22.58 39.59
N GLN A 947 -24.89 22.03 40.76
CA GLN A 947 -24.72 22.72 42.04
C GLN A 947 -23.97 21.84 43.04
N THR A 948 -23.34 22.45 44.04
CA THR A 948 -22.70 21.71 45.13
C THR A 948 -23.76 21.03 45.98
N ASN A 949 -23.67 19.71 46.13
CA ASN A 949 -24.57 18.92 46.95
C ASN A 949 -24.31 19.23 48.44
N ARG A 950 -25.21 20.02 49.04
CA ARG A 950 -25.11 20.46 50.45
C ARG A 950 -25.44 19.36 51.47
N ASN A 951 -25.96 18.21 51.00
CA ASN A 951 -26.39 17.08 51.84
C ASN A 951 -25.45 15.86 51.71
N SER A 952 -24.21 16.06 51.25
CA SER A 952 -23.23 14.98 51.12
C SER A 952 -22.95 14.29 52.47
N LYS A 953 -23.07 12.96 52.50
CA LYS A 953 -22.73 12.12 53.67
C LYS A 953 -21.26 11.67 53.67
N LEU A 954 -20.46 12.14 52.71
CA LEU A 954 -19.05 11.79 52.53
C LEU A 954 -18.17 12.99 52.87
N ASN A 955 -16.95 12.77 53.37
CA ASN A 955 -15.96 13.81 53.69
C ASN A 955 -15.36 14.53 52.45
N GLN A 956 -16.08 14.58 51.33
CA GLN A 956 -15.61 15.14 50.05
C GLN A 956 -16.74 15.92 49.37
N GLU A 957 -16.37 16.98 48.65
CA GLU A 957 -17.32 17.79 47.87
C GLU A 957 -17.91 16.98 46.70
N GLU A 958 -19.24 17.05 46.58
CA GLU A 958 -19.99 16.44 45.48
C GLU A 958 -20.75 17.53 44.71
N PHE A 959 -20.87 17.33 43.41
CA PHE A 959 -21.79 18.07 42.57
C PHE A 959 -23.04 17.23 42.30
N GLU A 960 -24.17 17.88 42.12
CA GLU A 960 -25.41 17.28 41.63
C GLU A 960 -25.99 18.14 40.50
N ILE A 961 -26.82 17.52 39.65
CA ILE A 961 -27.58 18.26 38.63
C ILE A 961 -28.62 19.12 39.35
N ASN A 962 -28.80 20.37 38.92
CA ASN A 962 -29.81 21.24 39.49
C ASN A 962 -31.20 20.58 39.36
N PRO A 963 -31.94 20.39 40.47
CA PRO A 963 -33.25 19.75 40.47
C PRO A 963 -34.26 20.38 39.50
N GLU A 964 -34.18 21.70 39.29
CA GLU A 964 -35.09 22.43 38.38
C GLU A 964 -34.89 22.05 36.91
N LEU A 965 -33.67 21.62 36.54
CA LEU A 965 -33.31 21.24 35.17
C LEU A 965 -33.36 19.71 34.95
N GLN A 966 -33.65 18.94 35.99
CA GLN A 966 -33.53 17.48 35.99
C GLN A 966 -34.41 16.82 34.92
N VAL A 967 -35.66 17.28 34.78
CA VAL A 967 -36.64 16.72 33.84
C VAL A 967 -36.22 17.00 32.40
N ILE A 968 -35.81 18.23 32.11
CA ILE A 968 -35.41 18.69 30.77
C ILE A 968 -34.13 17.98 30.32
N LEU A 969 -33.13 17.91 31.20
CA LEU A 969 -31.86 17.22 30.92
C LEU A 969 -32.03 15.71 30.77
N PHE A 970 -32.98 15.10 31.50
CA PHE A 970 -33.32 13.68 31.34
C PHE A 970 -33.97 13.41 29.98
N GLN A 971 -34.94 14.23 29.57
CA GLN A 971 -35.58 14.11 28.25
C GLN A 971 -34.57 14.28 27.11
N PHE A 972 -33.67 15.25 27.22
CA PHE A 972 -32.57 15.45 26.26
C PHE A 972 -31.61 14.26 26.21
N LEU A 973 -31.34 13.63 27.36
CA LEU A 973 -30.47 12.44 27.45
C LEU A 973 -31.10 11.22 26.78
N ASP A 974 -32.36 10.93 27.11
CA ASP A 974 -33.07 9.68 26.80
C ASP A 974 -33.70 9.69 25.40
N SER A 975 -34.45 10.75 25.07
CA SER A 975 -35.20 10.85 23.82
C SER A 975 -34.49 11.67 22.73
N GLY A 976 -33.43 12.40 23.09
CA GLY A 976 -32.71 13.28 22.17
C GLY A 976 -33.48 14.55 21.76
N VAL A 977 -34.61 14.83 22.41
CA VAL A 977 -35.43 16.02 22.18
C VAL A 977 -34.69 17.26 22.68
N THR A 978 -34.55 18.27 21.81
CA THR A 978 -33.93 19.56 22.11
C THR A 978 -35.00 20.63 22.30
N THR A 979 -35.16 21.11 23.53
CA THR A 979 -36.10 22.20 23.85
C THR A 979 -35.42 23.57 23.78
N PRO A 980 -36.15 24.69 23.70
CA PRO A 980 -35.57 26.03 23.76
C PRO A 980 -34.66 26.25 24.97
N GLU A 981 -35.00 25.67 26.14
CA GLU A 981 -34.16 25.77 27.33
C GLU A 981 -32.81 25.03 27.17
N ILE A 982 -32.76 23.92 26.43
CA ILE A 982 -31.50 23.23 26.11
C ILE A 982 -30.61 24.09 25.21
N TYR A 983 -31.20 24.83 24.27
CA TYR A 983 -30.44 25.75 23.42
C TYR A 983 -29.89 26.95 24.21
N GLU A 984 -30.63 27.49 25.18
CA GLU A 984 -30.12 28.52 26.09
C GLU A 984 -28.97 27.99 26.96
N ILE A 985 -29.12 26.78 27.53
CA ILE A 985 -28.06 26.10 28.29
C ILE A 985 -26.79 25.90 27.46
N ILE A 986 -26.91 25.56 26.17
CA ILE A 986 -25.77 25.37 25.26
C ILE A 986 -25.11 26.71 24.93
N ARG A 987 -25.89 27.80 24.84
CA ARG A 987 -25.38 29.13 24.53
C ARG A 987 -24.55 29.73 25.68
N ASP A 988 -24.86 29.32 26.91
CA ASP A 988 -24.14 29.72 28.13
C ASP A 988 -22.88 28.88 28.40
N LEU A 989 -22.65 27.80 27.63
CA LEU A 989 -21.53 26.86 27.72
C LEU A 989 -20.40 27.14 26.74
#